data_AF-A0A7V9QBP2-F1
#
_entry.id   AF-A0A7V9QBP2-F1
#
_cell.length_a   1.000
_cell.length_b   1.000
_cell.length_c   1.000
_cell.angle_alpha   90.00
_cell.angle_beta   90.00
_cell.angle_gamma   90.00
#
_symmetry.space_group_name_H-M   'P 1'
#
loop_
_entity.id
_entity.type
_entity.pdbx_description
1 polymer ?
#
loop_
_entity_poly.entity_id
_entity_poly.type
_entity_poly.pdbx_seq_one_letter_code
_entity_poly.pdbx_strand_id
1 'polypeptide(L)'
;RELADTTIAGTLILQAKNWAASLAVAEVDLVADGDGRWQVTSRRGSIRTPASGARSARLETVLASAHLRTMEYVGRVIGHSTAEWSARTARVEDTAILDLINEVQRSVTGADLSAASAFTLTARLPAGPITVADVAGLYVYDNTLKAVRLSGEQLRAYLEKSAEYYLPCPDSRCERVTNPAIPGYNFDVVSGVDYSLDISRPVGQRVVQLEREGRPVSPTDSFTLAVNNYRASGAGGFNMIAAAPVVYDRGEGIRELLIREIERRGSISPEAFHIRNWRIVPAGLTERALEEQTTTVAASASRAGHARAADGVKRLRVIGTNDFHGHLSPTRPGFAGGREVGGSAALSGYFARERENWNGPTVLIDGGDVMQGTPTSNLSEGRATVDYFNEIGYTAAALGNHEFDWGIDVLRARIAEANFAWLGANIYMKGTDTLPSWVQPTTMVTLPGCDGGAPACDSVRVGIIGIATEQTPTTTRPSNVVTLDFGDEAVAIDRWVPRLREQGADFVIVTAHSGAFCDREDPSLDCRGEIVDVARRLQHRPDLIVSGHTHSVVNTVVNGIRIVQAGSYGTRFTTVDLERVSPDSVSTTVPRQPITYVDEVTPDPAIVALVERHEVEIRPLVERVIAHLERSLTRDGSEYPLGNLIADAQRSATGTQISLMNNGGIRTELLAGPVRYGDLFRLQPFDNLLVTMELTGAQILSALEHAVGGRDRVSAHVSGITVRYDPTRERGSRVVSVTLDDGSPLDPTLRYSFTVNDFLAELGDGFAAFGEGTNVVHTGLADLDALILYLERLPQPVQAPPVGRIQAIR
;
A
#
# COMPACT_ATOMS: atom_id res chain seq x y z
N ARG A 1 -16.68 -8.07 16.41
CA ARG A 1 -18.10 -8.39 16.71
C ARG A 1 -18.47 -9.69 15.99
N GLU A 2 -19.72 -10.15 16.05
CA GLU A 2 -20.19 -11.36 15.35
C GLU A 2 -21.35 -11.03 14.40
N LEU A 3 -21.39 -11.65 13.23
CA LEU A 3 -22.49 -11.57 12.25
C LEU A 3 -22.87 -12.98 11.81
N ALA A 4 -24.12 -13.36 12.03
CA ALA A 4 -24.54 -14.76 11.92
C ALA A 4 -25.31 -15.09 10.65
N ASP A 5 -26.17 -14.21 10.15
CA ASP A 5 -27.09 -14.53 9.05
C ASP A 5 -27.53 -13.23 8.34
N THR A 6 -26.58 -12.32 8.13
CA THR A 6 -26.88 -11.01 7.57
C THR A 6 -26.81 -11.10 6.06
N THR A 7 -27.91 -10.86 5.35
CA THR A 7 -27.90 -10.82 3.87
C THR A 7 -27.89 -9.37 3.39
N ILE A 8 -26.89 -8.99 2.58
CA ILE A 8 -26.81 -7.67 1.95
C ILE A 8 -26.79 -7.86 0.43
N ALA A 9 -27.68 -7.17 -0.29
CA ALA A 9 -27.81 -7.25 -1.75
C ALA A 9 -27.95 -8.67 -2.30
N GLY A 10 -28.55 -9.57 -1.52
CA GLY A 10 -28.59 -10.98 -1.89
C GLY A 10 -27.21 -11.63 -1.88
N THR A 11 -26.39 -11.34 -0.88
CA THR A 11 -25.17 -12.07 -0.50
C THR A 11 -25.20 -12.30 0.99
N LEU A 12 -25.01 -13.55 1.42
CA LEU A 12 -24.93 -13.89 2.84
C LEU A 12 -23.59 -13.45 3.41
N ILE A 13 -23.60 -12.63 4.46
CA ILE A 13 -22.43 -12.11 5.17
C ILE A 13 -22.38 -12.71 6.56
N LEU A 14 -21.21 -13.24 6.89
CA LEU A 14 -20.91 -13.87 8.16
C LEU A 14 -19.61 -13.29 8.72
N GLN A 15 -19.53 -13.10 10.03
CA GLN A 15 -18.33 -12.64 10.72
C GLN A 15 -18.19 -13.39 12.04
N ALA A 16 -17.17 -14.23 12.11
CA ALA A 16 -16.75 -14.86 13.37
C ALA A 16 -16.09 -13.84 14.31
N LYS A 17 -16.05 -14.16 15.60
CA LYS A 17 -15.38 -13.35 16.62
C LYS A 17 -13.87 -13.62 16.64
N ASN A 18 -13.10 -12.65 17.11
CA ASN A 18 -11.65 -12.76 17.30
C ASN A 18 -11.28 -13.91 18.27
N TRP A 19 -10.00 -14.30 18.25
CA TRP A 19 -9.42 -15.39 19.09
C TRP A 19 -10.04 -16.76 18.88
N ALA A 20 -10.57 -17.03 17.67
CA ALA A 20 -11.32 -18.24 17.36
C ALA A 20 -12.50 -18.49 18.32
N ALA A 21 -13.03 -17.44 18.94
CA ALA A 21 -14.13 -17.54 19.89
C ALA A 21 -15.44 -17.97 19.22
N SER A 22 -15.52 -17.86 17.89
CA SER A 22 -16.58 -18.47 17.10
C SER A 22 -16.15 -18.80 15.67
N LEU A 23 -16.97 -19.60 14.99
CA LEU A 23 -16.90 -19.98 13.59
C LEU A 23 -18.17 -19.51 12.89
N ALA A 24 -18.03 -18.89 11.73
CA ALA A 24 -19.14 -18.54 10.85
C ALA A 24 -19.37 -19.67 9.83
N VAL A 25 -20.62 -20.11 9.65
CA VAL A 25 -21.00 -21.20 8.75
C VAL A 25 -22.09 -20.71 7.79
N ALA A 26 -21.88 -20.90 6.48
CA ALA A 26 -22.86 -20.67 5.44
C ALA A 26 -23.41 -22.01 4.93
N GLU A 27 -24.74 -22.13 4.87
CA GLU A 27 -25.46 -23.20 4.17
C GLU A 27 -26.15 -22.58 2.95
N VAL A 28 -25.94 -23.14 1.76
CA VAL A 28 -26.48 -22.63 0.49
C VAL A 28 -27.10 -23.77 -0.30
N ASP A 29 -28.39 -23.63 -0.62
CA ASP A 29 -29.11 -24.60 -1.44
C ASP A 29 -29.12 -24.14 -2.90
N LEU A 30 -28.85 -25.08 -3.81
CA LEU A 30 -28.77 -24.84 -5.25
C LEU A 30 -29.74 -25.76 -6.00
N VAL A 31 -30.38 -25.25 -7.05
CA VAL A 31 -31.18 -26.03 -8.00
C VAL A 31 -30.66 -25.78 -9.42
N ALA A 32 -30.44 -26.84 -10.18
CA ALA A 32 -30.09 -26.75 -11.59
C ALA A 32 -31.35 -26.48 -12.43
N ASP A 33 -31.27 -25.53 -13.36
CA ASP A 33 -32.27 -25.36 -14.40
C ASP A 33 -32.11 -26.40 -15.52
N GLY A 34 -33.09 -26.48 -16.42
CA GLY A 34 -33.13 -27.46 -17.52
C GLY A 34 -31.98 -27.34 -18.52
N ASP A 35 -31.21 -26.25 -18.48
CA ASP A 35 -30.04 -26.00 -19.30
C ASP A 35 -28.72 -26.25 -18.52
N GLY A 36 -28.81 -26.79 -17.30
CA GLY A 36 -27.66 -27.17 -16.47
C GLY A 36 -27.05 -26.03 -15.66
N ARG A 37 -27.71 -24.86 -15.55
CA ARG A 37 -27.24 -23.74 -14.73
C ARG A 37 -27.78 -23.82 -13.31
N TRP A 38 -26.93 -23.63 -12.32
CA TRP A 38 -27.33 -23.67 -10.91
C TRP A 38 -27.82 -22.30 -10.43
N GLN A 39 -28.96 -22.29 -9.75
CA GLN A 39 -29.52 -21.12 -9.08
C GLN A 39 -29.54 -21.34 -7.58
N VAL A 40 -29.15 -20.33 -6.82
CA VAL A 40 -29.28 -20.32 -5.36
C VAL A 40 -30.75 -20.18 -5.00
N THR A 41 -31.32 -21.23 -4.40
CA THR A 41 -32.72 -21.22 -3.94
C THR A 41 -32.83 -20.80 -2.48
N SER A 42 -31.79 -21.02 -1.69
CA SER A 42 -31.77 -20.67 -0.27
C SER A 42 -30.34 -20.43 0.20
N ARG A 43 -30.18 -19.57 1.19
CA ARG A 43 -28.92 -19.33 1.90
C ARG A 43 -29.21 -19.02 3.35
N ARG A 44 -28.38 -19.54 4.24
CA ARG A 44 -28.51 -19.35 5.68
C ARG A 44 -27.16 -19.31 6.33
N GLY A 45 -26.99 -18.36 7.22
CA GLY A 45 -25.83 -18.21 8.05
C GLY A 45 -26.05 -18.72 9.45
N SER A 46 -24.99 -19.17 10.10
CA SER A 46 -24.99 -19.35 11.55
C SER A 46 -23.62 -19.06 12.14
N ILE A 47 -23.60 -18.60 13.40
CA ILE A 47 -22.40 -18.65 14.22
C ILE A 47 -22.41 -19.94 15.03
N ARG A 48 -21.33 -20.70 14.94
CA ARG A 48 -21.02 -21.83 15.79
C ARG A 48 -19.95 -21.40 16.76
N THR A 49 -20.27 -21.32 18.04
CA THR A 49 -19.23 -21.26 19.06
C THR A 49 -18.65 -22.66 19.23
N PRO A 50 -17.32 -22.81 19.38
CA PRO A 50 -16.72 -24.11 19.66
C PRO A 50 -17.40 -24.76 20.87
N ALA A 51 -18.01 -25.92 20.67
CA ALA A 51 -18.63 -26.66 21.76
C ALA A 51 -17.55 -27.15 22.73
N SER A 52 -17.83 -27.08 24.04
CA SER A 52 -16.95 -27.66 25.05
C SER A 52 -16.75 -29.16 24.75
N GLY A 53 -15.51 -29.54 24.42
CA GLY A 53 -15.12 -30.92 24.08
C GLY A 53 -14.97 -31.25 22.60
N ALA A 54 -15.34 -30.35 21.66
CA ALA A 54 -15.10 -30.55 20.24
C ALA A 54 -13.61 -30.38 19.92
N ARG A 55 -12.87 -31.49 19.90
CA ARG A 55 -11.43 -31.53 19.76
C ARG A 55 -11.05 -32.35 18.53
N SER A 56 -10.21 -31.78 17.67
CA SER A 56 -9.62 -32.53 16.57
C SER A 56 -8.45 -33.34 17.09
N ALA A 57 -8.60 -34.66 17.24
CA ALA A 57 -7.53 -35.54 17.72
C ALA A 57 -6.22 -35.40 16.91
N ARG A 58 -6.35 -35.11 15.61
CA ARG A 58 -5.21 -34.81 14.73
C ARG A 58 -4.51 -33.51 15.12
N LEU A 59 -5.26 -32.41 15.30
CA LEU A 59 -4.67 -31.13 15.71
C LEU A 59 -4.15 -31.19 17.14
N GLU A 60 -4.85 -31.87 18.05
CA GLU A 60 -4.35 -32.11 19.40
C GLU A 60 -3.03 -32.88 19.37
N THR A 61 -2.90 -33.91 18.53
CA THR A 61 -1.63 -34.65 18.39
C THR A 61 -0.51 -33.77 17.85
N VAL A 62 -0.78 -32.98 16.80
CA VAL A 62 0.23 -32.09 16.17
C VAL A 62 0.65 -30.97 17.11
N LEU A 63 -0.29 -30.40 17.87
CA LEU A 63 -0.06 -29.27 18.76
C LEU A 63 0.33 -29.70 20.17
N ALA A 64 0.17 -30.97 20.57
CA ALA A 64 0.35 -31.43 21.94
C ALA A 64 1.70 -31.03 22.53
N SER A 65 2.79 -31.27 21.80
CA SER A 65 4.13 -30.95 22.28
C SER A 65 4.33 -29.44 22.46
N ALA A 66 3.84 -28.62 21.52
CA ALA A 66 3.92 -27.17 21.63
C ALA A 66 3.03 -26.65 22.77
N HIS A 67 1.78 -27.11 22.85
CA HIS A 67 0.82 -26.75 23.88
C HIS A 67 1.33 -27.09 25.29
N LEU A 68 1.86 -28.31 25.50
CA LEU A 68 2.41 -28.71 26.79
C LEU A 68 3.61 -27.85 27.21
N ARG A 69 4.55 -27.57 26.29
CA ARG A 69 5.68 -26.67 26.58
C ARG A 69 5.21 -25.25 26.89
N THR A 70 4.21 -24.75 26.18
CA THR A 70 3.62 -23.44 26.46
C THR A 70 2.94 -23.43 27.82
N MET A 71 2.13 -24.45 28.14
CA MET A 71 1.45 -24.55 29.44
C MET A 71 2.44 -24.68 30.60
N GLU A 72 3.51 -25.44 30.43
CA GLU A 72 4.60 -25.54 31.39
C GLU A 72 5.28 -24.18 31.62
N TYR A 73 5.62 -23.47 30.55
CA TYR A 73 6.24 -22.15 30.65
C TYR A 73 5.31 -21.11 31.27
N VAL A 74 4.08 -20.97 30.77
CA VAL A 74 3.15 -19.92 31.24
C VAL A 74 2.58 -20.24 32.62
N GLY A 75 2.49 -21.52 33.00
CA GLY A 75 2.05 -21.97 34.33
C GLY A 75 3.12 -21.87 35.41
N ARG A 76 4.36 -21.53 35.06
CA ARG A 76 5.46 -21.35 36.01
C ARG A 76 5.11 -20.26 37.02
N VAL A 77 5.11 -20.60 38.30
CA VAL A 77 4.95 -19.64 39.40
C VAL A 77 6.23 -18.83 39.52
N ILE A 78 6.08 -17.51 39.46
CA ILE A 78 7.17 -16.54 39.48
C ILE A 78 7.17 -15.67 40.74
N GLY A 79 6.13 -15.76 41.57
CA GLY A 79 6.04 -15.07 42.85
C GLY A 79 4.68 -15.24 43.50
N HIS A 80 4.41 -14.48 44.54
CA HIS A 80 3.12 -14.47 45.25
C HIS A 80 2.61 -13.04 45.42
N SER A 81 1.30 -12.85 45.45
CA SER A 81 0.69 -11.63 45.95
C SER A 81 -0.10 -11.84 47.23
N THR A 82 -0.07 -10.82 48.09
CA THR A 82 -0.85 -10.76 49.33
C THR A 82 -2.31 -10.40 49.11
N ALA A 83 -2.65 -9.78 47.97
CA ALA A 83 -4.00 -9.37 47.60
C ALA A 83 -4.19 -9.35 46.07
N GLU A 84 -5.44 -9.27 45.61
CA GLU A 84 -5.73 -9.15 44.17
C GLU A 84 -5.43 -7.73 43.67
N TRP A 85 -4.85 -7.62 42.47
CA TRP A 85 -4.60 -6.37 41.76
C TRP A 85 -5.59 -6.26 40.61
N SER A 86 -6.12 -5.06 40.36
CA SER A 86 -7.17 -4.86 39.35
C SER A 86 -6.89 -3.63 38.49
N ALA A 87 -6.98 -3.80 37.17
CA ALA A 87 -6.94 -2.70 36.21
C ALA A 87 -8.31 -2.05 35.96
N ARG A 88 -9.35 -2.45 36.70
CA ARG A 88 -10.76 -2.07 36.43
C ARG A 88 -10.98 -0.56 36.35
N THR A 89 -10.32 0.20 37.23
CA THR A 89 -10.44 1.65 37.34
C THR A 89 -9.26 2.41 36.75
N ALA A 90 -8.31 1.70 36.12
CA ALA A 90 -6.97 2.20 35.76
C ALA A 90 -6.94 3.29 34.66
N ARG A 91 -8.12 3.71 34.16
CA ARG A 91 -8.25 4.85 33.21
C ARG A 91 -9.10 5.97 33.79
N VAL A 92 -9.29 6.00 35.10
CA VAL A 92 -10.04 7.04 35.82
C VAL A 92 -9.36 7.36 37.14
N GLU A 93 -8.79 6.34 37.78
CA GLU A 93 -8.03 6.45 39.00
C GLU A 93 -6.69 5.77 38.88
N ASP A 94 -5.77 6.21 39.74
CA ASP A 94 -4.50 5.56 39.93
C ASP A 94 -4.67 4.14 40.48
N THR A 95 -3.86 3.19 40.02
CA THR A 95 -3.98 1.79 40.41
C THR A 95 -2.61 1.16 40.59
N ALA A 96 -2.49 0.35 41.64
CA ALA A 96 -1.26 -0.38 41.95
C ALA A 96 -0.70 -1.15 40.74
N ILE A 97 -1.57 -1.69 39.87
CA ILE A 97 -1.14 -2.51 38.73
C ILE A 97 -0.39 -1.71 37.67
N LEU A 98 -0.75 -0.44 37.45
CA LEU A 98 0.00 0.47 36.58
C LEU A 98 1.25 0.99 37.29
N ASP A 99 1.18 1.22 38.61
CA ASP A 99 2.34 1.61 39.41
C ASP A 99 3.43 0.54 39.41
N LEU A 100 3.07 -0.75 39.45
CA LEU A 100 4.00 -1.86 39.29
C LEU A 100 4.76 -1.76 37.96
N ILE A 101 4.03 -1.53 36.85
CA ILE A 101 4.63 -1.41 35.52
C ILE A 101 5.57 -0.20 35.49
N ASN A 102 5.07 0.96 35.92
CA ASN A 102 5.83 2.18 35.89
C ASN A 102 7.06 2.14 36.80
N GLU A 103 6.97 1.55 37.99
CA GLU A 103 8.10 1.43 38.91
C GLU A 103 9.16 0.47 38.39
N VAL A 104 8.77 -0.64 37.77
CA VAL A 104 9.74 -1.53 37.09
C VAL A 104 10.45 -0.80 35.97
N GLN A 105 9.72 -0.07 35.13
CA GLN A 105 10.30 0.72 34.04
C GLN A 105 11.30 1.78 34.57
N ARG A 106 10.96 2.50 35.64
CA ARG A 106 11.84 3.50 36.29
C ARG A 106 13.06 2.85 36.92
N SER A 107 12.87 1.79 37.71
CA SER A 107 13.96 1.10 38.41
C SER A 107 15.01 0.55 37.44
N VAL A 108 14.57 -0.01 36.31
CA VAL A 108 15.46 -0.59 35.29
C VAL A 108 16.22 0.48 34.51
N THR A 109 15.56 1.58 34.17
CA THR A 109 16.15 2.65 33.34
C THR A 109 16.90 3.70 34.14
N GLY A 110 16.60 3.85 35.43
CA GLY A 110 16.99 5.01 36.25
C GLY A 110 16.23 6.28 35.88
N ALA A 111 15.13 6.19 35.13
CA ALA A 111 14.39 7.36 34.66
C ALA A 111 13.64 8.09 35.79
N ASP A 112 13.54 9.41 35.65
CA ASP A 112 12.76 10.26 36.54
C ASP A 112 11.29 9.85 36.58
N LEU A 113 10.73 9.64 35.39
CA LEU A 113 9.32 9.41 35.11
C LEU A 113 9.14 8.09 34.37
N SER A 114 7.93 7.53 34.43
CA SER A 114 7.52 6.43 33.55
C SER A 114 6.08 6.56 33.15
N ALA A 115 5.75 6.12 31.93
CA ALA A 115 4.37 6.07 31.46
C ALA A 115 3.99 4.67 30.97
N ALA A 116 2.78 4.25 31.33
CA ALA A 116 2.19 2.97 30.96
C ALA A 116 0.68 3.11 30.80
N SER A 117 0.07 2.26 29.97
CA SER A 117 -1.38 2.23 29.75
C SER A 117 -2.00 0.92 30.24
N ALA A 118 -3.28 1.00 30.62
CA ALA A 118 -4.08 -0.19 30.87
C ALA A 118 -4.60 -0.75 29.54
N PHE A 119 -3.92 -1.77 29.01
CA PHE A 119 -4.31 -2.42 27.74
C PHE A 119 -5.72 -3.00 27.79
N THR A 120 -6.08 -3.60 28.92
CA THR A 120 -7.44 -4.08 29.22
C THR A 120 -7.81 -3.76 30.66
N LEU A 121 -9.09 -3.48 30.89
CA LEU A 121 -9.64 -3.24 32.23
C LEU A 121 -9.96 -4.55 32.97
N THR A 122 -9.83 -5.69 32.30
CA THR A 122 -10.02 -7.02 32.90
C THR A 122 -8.72 -7.63 33.42
N ALA A 123 -7.58 -6.95 33.23
CA ALA A 123 -6.30 -7.43 33.73
C ALA A 123 -6.32 -7.45 35.26
N ARG A 124 -5.80 -8.57 35.81
CA ARG A 124 -5.70 -8.80 37.25
C ARG A 124 -4.45 -9.61 37.57
N LEU A 125 -3.88 -9.38 38.74
CA LEU A 125 -2.95 -10.32 39.37
C LEU A 125 -3.66 -10.95 40.57
N PRO A 126 -3.71 -12.29 40.68
CA PRO A 126 -4.45 -12.95 41.74
C PRO A 126 -3.78 -12.75 43.11
N ALA A 127 -4.58 -12.83 44.18
CA ALA A 127 -4.04 -13.11 45.50
C ALA A 127 -3.50 -14.56 45.53
N GLY A 128 -2.33 -14.77 46.12
CA GLY A 128 -1.62 -16.05 46.10
C GLY A 128 -0.62 -16.16 44.94
N PRO A 129 -0.39 -17.36 44.36
CA PRO A 129 0.64 -17.56 43.35
C PRO A 129 0.41 -16.72 42.09
N ILE A 130 1.47 -16.07 41.61
CA ILE A 130 1.52 -15.35 40.34
C ILE A 130 2.29 -16.20 39.34
N THR A 131 1.74 -16.37 38.14
CA THR A 131 2.34 -17.12 37.04
C THR A 131 2.81 -16.21 35.90
N VAL A 132 3.63 -16.76 35.00
CA VAL A 132 4.00 -16.09 33.75
C VAL A 132 2.74 -15.72 32.93
N ALA A 133 1.70 -16.56 32.95
CA ALA A 133 0.42 -16.29 32.28
C ALA A 133 -0.27 -15.03 32.83
N ASP A 134 -0.21 -14.80 34.16
CA ASP A 134 -0.81 -13.62 34.79
C ASP A 134 -0.12 -12.34 34.32
N VAL A 135 1.21 -12.35 34.22
CA VAL A 135 1.99 -11.20 33.70
C VAL A 135 1.78 -11.01 32.19
N ALA A 136 1.63 -12.10 31.43
CA ALA A 136 1.29 -12.03 30.02
C ALA A 136 -0.13 -11.46 29.79
N GLY A 137 -1.09 -11.78 30.66
CA GLY A 137 -2.43 -11.19 30.65
C GLY A 137 -2.45 -9.71 31.07
N LEU A 138 -1.50 -9.29 31.91
CA LEU A 138 -1.28 -7.90 32.28
C LEU A 138 -0.66 -7.08 31.13
N TYR A 139 0.44 -7.57 30.55
CA TYR A 139 1.19 -6.88 29.49
C TYR A 139 1.25 -7.74 28.21
N VAL A 140 0.20 -7.67 27.40
CA VAL A 140 -0.06 -8.59 26.27
C VAL A 140 0.86 -8.40 25.05
N TYR A 141 1.54 -7.25 24.95
CA TYR A 141 2.39 -6.92 23.80
C TYR A 141 3.88 -7.15 24.08
N ASP A 142 4.63 -7.59 23.07
CA ASP A 142 6.08 -7.79 23.16
C ASP A 142 6.87 -6.49 22.97
N ASN A 143 6.50 -5.45 23.73
CA ASN A 143 7.20 -4.18 23.66
C ASN A 143 8.53 -4.19 24.41
N THR A 144 9.51 -3.46 23.88
CA THR A 144 10.80 -3.22 24.54
C THR A 144 10.81 -1.89 25.29
N LEU A 145 11.59 -1.82 26.38
CA LEU A 145 11.71 -0.63 27.22
C LEU A 145 12.70 0.38 26.62
N LYS A 146 12.29 1.64 26.55
CA LYS A 146 13.14 2.79 26.23
C LYS A 146 13.01 3.88 27.29
N ALA A 147 14.00 4.75 27.40
CA ALA A 147 13.82 6.04 28.08
C ALA A 147 14.34 7.18 27.21
N VAL A 148 13.62 8.29 27.23
CA VAL A 148 13.91 9.51 26.45
C VAL A 148 14.05 10.72 27.36
N ARG A 149 14.81 11.73 26.94
CA ARG A 149 14.92 13.01 27.66
C ARG A 149 13.96 14.04 27.08
N LEU A 150 13.09 14.59 27.91
CA LEU A 150 12.10 15.58 27.51
C LEU A 150 12.12 16.82 28.41
N SER A 151 11.58 17.92 27.91
CA SER A 151 11.34 19.15 28.66
C SER A 151 10.03 19.09 29.46
N GLY A 152 9.85 19.99 30.42
CA GLY A 152 8.58 20.15 31.13
C GLY A 152 7.42 20.55 30.20
N GLU A 153 7.70 21.27 29.12
CA GLU A 153 6.72 21.55 28.07
C GLU A 153 6.28 20.27 27.35
N GLN A 154 7.24 19.43 26.96
CA GLN A 154 6.95 18.14 26.34
C GLN A 154 6.19 17.20 27.29
N LEU A 155 6.47 17.26 28.60
CA LEU A 155 5.78 16.45 29.60
C LEU A 155 4.31 16.86 29.70
N ARG A 156 4.05 18.17 29.74
CA ARG A 156 2.69 18.71 29.69
C ARG A 156 1.97 18.29 28.41
N ALA A 157 2.62 18.43 27.25
CA ALA A 157 2.04 18.02 25.97
C ALA A 157 1.74 16.51 25.93
N TYR A 158 2.59 15.68 26.52
CA TYR A 158 2.37 14.24 26.66
C TYR A 158 1.13 13.93 27.50
N LEU A 159 0.97 14.60 28.65
CA LEU A 159 -0.19 14.44 29.52
C LEU A 159 -1.48 14.98 28.89
N GLU A 160 -1.43 16.11 28.18
CA GLU A 160 -2.56 16.64 27.41
C GLU A 160 -2.98 15.67 26.30
N LYS A 161 -2.01 15.03 25.63
CA LYS A 161 -2.28 14.01 24.63
C LYS A 161 -2.97 12.80 25.23
N SER A 162 -2.47 12.30 26.37
CA SER A 162 -3.13 11.21 27.11
C SER A 162 -4.56 11.62 27.51
N ALA A 163 -4.74 12.85 27.98
CA ALA A 163 -6.03 13.37 28.41
C ALA A 163 -7.08 13.48 27.28
N GLU A 164 -6.72 13.38 25.99
CA GLU A 164 -7.67 13.30 24.88
C GLU A 164 -8.65 12.12 25.03
N TYR A 165 -8.27 11.08 25.76
CA TYR A 165 -9.13 9.95 26.12
C TYR A 165 -10.48 10.36 26.74
N TYR A 166 -10.57 11.56 27.32
CA TYR A 166 -11.83 12.09 27.84
C TYR A 166 -12.49 13.08 26.86
N LEU A 167 -13.81 13.08 26.77
CA LEU A 167 -14.57 14.11 26.05
C LEU A 167 -14.65 15.39 26.88
N PRO A 168 -14.68 16.59 26.26
CA PRO A 168 -14.88 17.83 27.02
C PRO A 168 -16.23 17.82 27.74
N CYS A 169 -16.25 18.22 29.01
CA CYS A 169 -17.48 18.27 29.82
C CYS A 169 -17.63 19.59 30.61
N PRO A 170 -17.77 20.73 29.93
CA PRO A 170 -17.67 22.08 30.53
C PRO A 170 -18.69 22.37 31.63
N ASP A 171 -19.87 21.74 31.62
CA ASP A 171 -20.92 21.93 32.64
C ASP A 171 -21.05 20.78 33.63
N SER A 172 -20.11 19.83 33.63
CA SER A 172 -20.20 18.57 34.40
C SER A 172 -21.47 17.74 34.12
N ARG A 173 -22.14 17.98 32.98
CA ARG A 173 -23.37 17.33 32.52
C ARG A 173 -23.18 16.65 31.15
N CYS A 174 -22.22 15.75 31.05
CA CYS A 174 -21.96 14.96 29.85
C CYS A 174 -22.64 13.59 29.93
N GLU A 175 -23.23 13.15 28.82
CA GLU A 175 -23.76 11.79 28.67
C GLU A 175 -22.64 10.73 28.62
N ARG A 176 -21.47 11.13 28.15
CA ARG A 176 -20.27 10.30 28.15
C ARG A 176 -19.03 11.14 28.49
N VAL A 177 -18.19 10.63 29.38
CA VAL A 177 -16.92 11.22 29.78
C VAL A 177 -15.75 10.62 29.01
N THR A 178 -15.83 9.34 28.66
CA THR A 178 -14.80 8.65 27.85
C THR A 178 -15.01 8.83 26.34
N ASN A 179 -13.93 9.02 25.58
CA ASN A 179 -13.98 9.16 24.13
C ASN A 179 -13.90 7.78 23.44
N PRO A 180 -14.99 7.27 22.84
CA PRO A 180 -14.98 5.93 22.23
C PRO A 180 -14.11 5.85 20.97
N ALA A 181 -13.77 6.97 20.35
CA ALA A 181 -12.88 7.02 19.19
C ALA A 181 -11.40 6.81 19.57
N ILE A 182 -11.06 6.90 20.86
CA ILE A 182 -9.71 6.70 21.36
C ILE A 182 -9.65 5.34 22.06
N PRO A 183 -8.94 4.35 21.49
CA PRO A 183 -8.75 3.07 22.15
C PRO A 183 -8.17 3.30 23.54
N GLY A 184 -8.69 2.63 24.56
CA GLY A 184 -8.26 2.95 25.93
C GLY A 184 -6.84 2.51 26.29
N TYR A 185 -6.16 1.72 25.45
CA TYR A 185 -4.70 1.55 25.55
C TYR A 185 -3.93 2.82 25.14
N ASN A 186 -4.63 3.81 24.58
CA ASN A 186 -4.11 5.12 24.19
C ASN A 186 -4.29 6.20 25.27
N PHE A 187 -4.53 5.77 26.51
CA PHE A 187 -4.48 6.58 27.73
C PHE A 187 -3.32 6.09 28.59
N ASP A 188 -2.30 6.92 28.73
CA ASP A 188 -1.11 6.64 29.54
C ASP A 188 -1.19 7.34 30.90
N VAL A 189 -0.87 6.60 31.95
CA VAL A 189 -0.67 7.11 33.31
C VAL A 189 0.82 7.28 33.54
N VAL A 190 1.22 8.47 34.00
CA VAL A 190 2.62 8.83 34.21
C VAL A 190 2.94 8.79 35.70
N SER A 191 3.90 7.98 36.14
CA SER A 191 4.42 7.97 37.51
C SER A 191 5.69 8.83 37.63
N GLY A 192 5.97 9.32 38.85
CA GLY A 192 7.12 10.19 39.14
C GLY A 192 6.82 11.70 39.09
N VAL A 193 5.56 12.07 38.82
CA VAL A 193 5.06 13.45 38.80
C VAL A 193 3.63 13.50 39.33
N ASP A 194 3.27 14.55 40.04
CA ASP A 194 1.92 14.78 40.55
C ASP A 194 1.12 15.65 39.56
N TYR A 195 -0.06 15.19 39.11
CA TYR A 195 -0.88 15.97 38.17
C TYR A 195 -2.39 15.81 38.36
N SER A 196 -3.13 16.85 37.97
CA SER A 196 -4.59 16.82 37.95
C SER A 196 -5.11 17.14 36.56
N LEU A 197 -6.06 16.33 36.08
CA LEU A 197 -6.73 16.49 34.79
C LEU A 197 -8.12 17.10 34.97
N ASP A 198 -8.29 18.36 34.60
CA ASP A 198 -9.58 19.02 34.52
C ASP A 198 -10.24 18.73 33.17
N ILE A 199 -11.02 17.65 33.12
CA ILE A 199 -11.65 17.19 31.89
C ILE A 199 -12.90 18.00 31.51
N SER A 200 -13.30 18.97 32.36
CA SER A 200 -14.28 19.99 31.97
C SER A 200 -13.71 20.97 30.94
N ARG A 201 -12.38 21.11 30.90
CA ARG A 201 -11.69 22.02 29.99
C ARG A 201 -11.55 21.44 28.58
N PRO A 202 -11.42 22.32 27.57
CA PRO A 202 -11.07 21.92 26.20
C PRO A 202 -9.81 21.06 26.17
N VAL A 203 -9.73 20.16 25.18
CA VAL A 203 -8.52 19.38 24.88
C VAL A 203 -7.32 20.32 24.73
N GLY A 204 -6.18 19.96 25.32
CA GLY A 204 -4.96 20.78 25.32
C GLY A 204 -4.87 21.80 26.46
N GLN A 205 -5.88 21.87 27.34
CA GLN A 205 -5.89 22.75 28.52
C GLN A 205 -6.30 22.03 29.81
N ARG A 206 -6.18 20.70 29.85
CA ARG A 206 -6.73 19.85 30.91
C ARG A 206 -5.74 19.61 32.05
N VAL A 207 -4.44 19.73 31.83
CA VAL A 207 -3.44 19.57 32.89
C VAL A 207 -3.41 20.84 33.74
N VAL A 208 -4.19 20.88 34.81
CA VAL A 208 -4.36 22.08 35.66
C VAL A 208 -3.38 22.15 36.82
N GLN A 209 -2.80 21.02 37.20
CA GLN A 209 -1.73 20.91 38.18
C GLN A 209 -0.68 19.96 37.60
N LEU A 210 0.60 20.34 37.70
CA LEU A 210 1.74 19.52 37.31
C LEU A 210 2.94 19.87 38.20
N GLU A 211 3.27 18.99 39.13
CA GLU A 211 4.28 19.20 40.17
C GLU A 211 5.20 17.99 40.31
N ARG A 212 6.45 18.23 40.70
CA ARG A 212 7.38 17.17 41.10
C ARG A 212 7.96 17.55 42.45
N GLU A 213 7.85 16.65 43.44
CA GLU A 213 8.33 16.90 44.81
C GLU A 213 7.75 18.19 45.42
N GLY A 214 6.48 18.49 45.13
CA GLY A 214 5.79 19.69 45.59
C GLY A 214 6.21 21.00 44.91
N ARG A 215 7.01 20.94 43.83
CA ARG A 215 7.40 22.10 43.01
C ARG A 215 6.70 22.07 41.65
N PRO A 216 6.09 23.17 41.19
CA PRO A 216 5.53 23.25 39.85
C PRO A 216 6.58 22.96 38.76
N VAL A 217 6.20 22.16 37.76
CA VAL A 217 7.07 21.86 36.62
C VAL A 217 7.13 23.06 35.68
N SER A 218 8.34 23.59 35.47
CA SER A 218 8.63 24.66 34.50
C SER A 218 8.75 24.09 33.09
N PRO A 219 8.36 24.83 32.02
CA PRO A 219 8.56 24.40 30.63
C PRO A 219 10.00 23.98 30.29
N THR A 220 10.98 24.58 30.96
CA THR A 220 12.42 24.35 30.74
C THR A 220 13.03 23.26 31.60
N ASP A 221 12.27 22.67 32.52
CA ASP A 221 12.77 21.55 33.34
C ASP A 221 13.11 20.36 32.44
N SER A 222 14.08 19.54 32.85
CA SER A 222 14.50 18.37 32.07
C SER A 222 14.25 17.09 32.83
N PHE A 223 13.61 16.13 32.18
CA PHE A 223 13.26 14.82 32.74
C PHE A 223 13.67 13.71 31.81
N THR A 224 13.90 12.54 32.38
CA THR A 224 13.96 11.27 31.66
C THR A 224 12.65 10.50 31.86
N LEU A 225 12.03 10.05 30.76
CA LEU A 225 10.77 9.31 30.78
C LEU A 225 10.98 7.92 30.19
N ALA A 226 10.75 6.90 31.02
CA ALA A 226 10.69 5.52 30.60
C ALA A 226 9.32 5.20 29.98
N VAL A 227 9.35 4.63 28.78
CA VAL A 227 8.18 4.28 27.98
C VAL A 227 8.48 3.03 27.17
N ASN A 228 7.44 2.38 26.68
CA ASN A 228 7.61 1.32 25.69
C ASN A 228 8.09 1.88 24.34
N ASN A 229 8.69 1.03 23.51
CA ASN A 229 9.22 1.40 22.19
C ASN A 229 8.17 1.96 21.22
N TYR A 230 6.90 1.57 21.35
CA TYR A 230 5.77 2.12 20.60
C TYR A 230 5.53 3.60 20.95
N ARG A 231 5.58 3.97 22.24
CA ARG A 231 5.46 5.36 22.71
C ARG A 231 6.70 6.19 22.40
N ALA A 232 7.88 5.62 22.56
CA ALA A 232 9.13 6.30 22.26
C ALA A 232 9.24 6.74 20.78
N SER A 233 8.59 6.03 19.84
CA SER A 233 8.54 6.42 18.42
C SER A 233 7.44 7.44 18.08
N GLY A 234 6.64 7.85 19.06
CA GLY A 234 5.50 8.76 18.89
C GLY A 234 4.18 8.07 18.51
N ALA A 235 4.14 6.74 18.45
CA ALA A 235 2.93 6.02 18.06
C ALA A 235 1.78 6.21 19.07
N GLY A 236 0.54 6.17 18.56
CA GLY A 236 -0.66 6.63 19.27
C GLY A 236 -0.78 8.16 19.39
N GLY A 237 0.04 8.90 18.64
CA GLY A 237 0.01 10.36 18.55
C GLY A 237 0.84 11.10 19.60
N PHE A 238 1.73 10.40 20.29
CA PHE A 238 2.65 10.97 21.29
C PHE A 238 3.91 11.59 20.63
N ASN A 239 3.71 12.37 19.57
CA ASN A 239 4.77 12.90 18.71
C ASN A 239 5.75 13.85 19.43
N MET A 240 5.32 14.46 20.54
CA MET A 240 6.13 15.40 21.33
C MET A 240 7.41 14.77 21.90
N ILE A 241 7.48 13.44 22.02
CA ILE A 241 8.66 12.70 22.46
C ILE A 241 9.34 11.87 21.36
N ALA A 242 8.82 11.85 20.13
CA ALA A 242 9.33 10.98 19.06
C ALA A 242 10.78 11.31 18.65
N ALA A 243 11.13 12.60 18.69
CA ALA A 243 12.47 13.11 18.42
C ALA A 243 13.29 13.39 19.70
N ALA A 244 12.77 13.03 20.88
CA ALA A 244 13.45 13.26 22.13
C ALA A 244 14.72 12.38 22.23
N PRO A 245 15.85 12.91 22.73
CA PRO A 245 17.08 12.12 22.85
C PRO A 245 16.87 10.85 23.67
N VAL A 246 17.20 9.69 23.08
CA VAL A 246 17.14 8.41 23.77
C VAL A 246 18.29 8.31 24.77
N VAL A 247 17.96 8.01 26.03
CA VAL A 247 18.92 7.88 27.14
C VAL A 247 19.05 6.44 27.65
N TYR A 248 18.11 5.57 27.27
CA TYR A 248 18.15 4.13 27.54
C TYR A 248 17.47 3.38 26.39
N ASP A 249 18.16 2.41 25.80
CA ASP A 249 17.61 1.44 24.85
C ASP A 249 18.51 0.19 24.84
N ARG A 250 18.03 -0.91 25.44
CA ARG A 250 18.76 -2.18 25.53
C ARG A 250 18.01 -3.34 24.86
N GLY A 251 16.91 -3.05 24.17
CA GLY A 251 16.06 -4.08 23.56
C GLY A 251 15.40 -5.05 24.56
N GLU A 252 15.35 -4.70 25.85
CA GLU A 252 14.77 -5.58 26.88
C GLU A 252 13.24 -5.53 26.85
N GLY A 253 12.59 -6.70 26.77
CA GLY A 253 11.14 -6.81 26.78
C GLY A 253 10.54 -6.45 28.15
N ILE A 254 9.52 -5.59 28.17
CA ILE A 254 8.89 -5.09 29.41
C ILE A 254 8.26 -6.24 30.21
N ARG A 255 7.61 -7.20 29.53
CA ARG A 255 7.04 -8.38 30.20
C ARG A 255 8.08 -9.19 30.96
N GLU A 256 9.26 -9.38 30.36
CA GLU A 256 10.36 -10.11 30.98
C GLU A 256 10.95 -9.34 32.17
N LEU A 257 10.98 -8.01 32.12
CA LEU A 257 11.38 -7.17 33.24
C LEU A 257 10.39 -7.27 34.41
N LEU A 258 9.09 -7.32 34.13
CA LEU A 258 8.05 -7.53 35.14
C LEU A 258 8.18 -8.91 35.79
N ILE A 259 8.39 -9.97 35.00
CA ILE A 259 8.62 -11.32 35.51
C ILE A 259 9.84 -11.34 36.43
N ARG A 260 10.97 -10.80 35.97
CA ARG A 260 12.21 -10.74 36.75
C ARG A 260 12.03 -9.99 38.07
N GLU A 261 11.28 -8.89 38.08
CA GLU A 261 11.05 -8.14 39.32
C GLU A 261 10.19 -8.93 40.32
N ILE A 262 9.14 -9.60 39.84
CA ILE A 262 8.26 -10.42 40.69
C ILE A 262 9.05 -11.60 41.26
N GLU A 263 9.89 -12.26 40.46
CA GLU A 263 10.80 -13.32 40.91
C GLU A 263 11.79 -12.81 41.97
N ARG A 264 12.39 -11.64 41.72
CA ARG A 264 13.37 -11.03 42.63
C ARG A 264 12.75 -10.68 43.98
N ARG A 265 11.52 -10.16 44.00
CA ARG A 265 10.82 -9.82 45.25
C ARG A 265 10.23 -11.06 45.94
N GLY A 266 9.86 -12.09 45.18
CA GLY A 266 9.24 -13.33 45.64
C GLY A 266 7.80 -13.16 46.14
N SER A 267 7.50 -12.05 46.83
CA SER A 267 6.17 -11.65 47.28
C SER A 267 5.94 -10.15 47.03
N ILE A 268 4.77 -9.78 46.51
CA ILE A 268 4.37 -8.39 46.24
C ILE A 268 3.00 -8.07 46.86
N SER A 269 2.79 -6.81 47.24
CA SER A 269 1.50 -6.30 47.75
C SER A 269 1.10 -5.02 47.03
N PRO A 270 -0.20 -4.80 46.74
CA PRO A 270 -0.66 -3.54 46.13
C PRO A 270 -0.19 -2.31 46.91
N GLU A 271 -0.20 -2.37 48.24
CA GLU A 271 0.17 -1.28 49.13
C GLU A 271 1.65 -0.89 49.01
N ALA A 272 2.52 -1.81 48.57
CA ALA A 272 3.94 -1.54 48.41
C ALA A 272 4.26 -0.75 47.13
N PHE A 273 3.30 -0.65 46.21
CA PHE A 273 3.48 0.03 44.91
C PHE A 273 2.52 1.19 44.71
N HIS A 274 1.32 1.15 45.30
CA HIS A 274 0.30 2.13 45.02
C HIS A 274 0.67 3.53 45.52
N ILE A 275 0.91 4.46 44.58
CA ILE A 275 1.21 5.86 44.88
C ILE A 275 0.28 6.72 44.05
N ARG A 276 -0.78 7.22 44.69
CA ARG A 276 -1.72 8.13 44.03
C ARG A 276 -1.04 9.46 43.70
N ASN A 277 -0.60 9.59 42.45
CA ASN A 277 0.05 10.78 41.92
C ASN A 277 -0.81 11.51 40.87
N TRP A 278 -1.98 10.98 40.50
CA TRP A 278 -2.89 11.66 39.59
C TRP A 278 -4.37 11.55 39.96
N ARG A 279 -5.16 12.48 39.42
CA ARG A 279 -6.62 12.52 39.57
C ARG A 279 -7.31 13.29 38.47
N ILE A 280 -8.56 12.94 38.21
CA ILE A 280 -9.50 13.77 37.46
C ILE A 280 -10.12 14.80 38.41
N VAL A 281 -10.35 16.01 37.91
CA VAL A 281 -11.12 17.07 38.56
C VAL A 281 -12.14 17.67 37.57
N PRO A 282 -13.25 18.25 38.06
CA PRO A 282 -13.77 18.16 39.43
C PRO A 282 -14.23 16.75 39.81
N ALA A 283 -14.38 16.47 41.11
CA ALA A 283 -14.66 15.12 41.65
C ALA A 283 -15.93 14.47 41.05
N GLY A 284 -16.97 15.25 40.73
CA GLY A 284 -18.17 14.74 40.09
C GLY A 284 -17.93 14.14 38.70
N LEU A 285 -16.89 14.57 37.98
CA LEU A 285 -16.50 13.97 36.71
C LEU A 285 -15.70 12.68 36.90
N THR A 286 -14.98 12.54 38.02
CA THR A 286 -14.34 11.28 38.41
C THR A 286 -15.39 10.20 38.69
N GLU A 287 -16.42 10.53 39.49
CA GLU A 287 -17.52 9.61 39.80
C GLU A 287 -18.23 9.15 38.52
N ARG A 288 -18.56 10.09 37.63
CA ARG A 288 -19.18 9.76 36.34
C ARG A 288 -18.28 8.88 35.45
N ALA A 289 -16.98 9.19 35.37
CA ALA A 289 -16.04 8.40 34.58
C ALA A 289 -15.90 6.97 35.15
N LEU A 290 -15.90 6.82 36.48
CA LEU A 290 -15.91 5.52 37.16
C LEU A 290 -17.20 4.76 36.88
N GLU A 291 -18.35 5.42 36.97
CA GLU A 291 -19.64 4.81 36.64
C GLU A 291 -19.64 4.28 35.20
N GLU A 292 -19.17 5.06 34.23
CA GLU A 292 -19.01 4.61 32.83
C GLU A 292 -18.06 3.42 32.70
N GLN A 293 -16.87 3.52 33.29
CA GLN A 293 -15.86 2.47 33.18
C GLN A 293 -16.32 1.16 33.82
N THR A 294 -17.05 1.22 34.93
CA THR A 294 -17.54 0.04 35.67
C THR A 294 -18.86 -0.51 35.12
N THR A 295 -19.77 0.33 34.61
CA THR A 295 -20.96 -0.14 33.86
C THR A 295 -20.57 -0.78 32.53
N THR A 296 -19.49 -0.36 31.87
CA THR A 296 -18.99 -1.02 30.64
C THR A 296 -18.46 -2.44 30.92
N VAL A 297 -17.91 -2.69 32.11
CA VAL A 297 -17.47 -4.03 32.57
C VAL A 297 -18.67 -4.90 33.00
N ALA A 298 -19.67 -4.32 33.68
CA ALA A 298 -20.90 -5.02 34.07
C ALA A 298 -21.84 -5.29 32.87
N ALA A 299 -21.87 -4.42 31.86
CA ALA A 299 -22.66 -4.59 30.63
C ALA A 299 -22.07 -5.60 29.64
N SER A 300 -20.82 -6.04 29.85
CA SER A 300 -20.31 -7.27 29.20
C SER A 300 -20.98 -8.54 29.74
N ALA A 301 -21.61 -8.46 30.93
CA ALA A 301 -22.35 -9.55 31.57
C ALA A 301 -23.88 -9.44 31.43
N SER A 302 -24.46 -8.28 31.11
CA SER A 302 -25.92 -8.16 30.87
C SER A 302 -26.24 -7.32 29.63
N ARG A 303 -26.75 -8.00 28.60
CA ARG A 303 -27.25 -7.50 27.31
C ARG A 303 -28.22 -6.29 27.41
N ALA A 304 -28.34 -5.60 26.28
CA ALA A 304 -29.56 -4.95 25.76
C ALA A 304 -29.97 -3.56 26.32
N GLY A 305 -30.02 -2.55 25.44
CA GLY A 305 -30.73 -1.28 25.68
C GLY A 305 -30.27 -0.16 24.74
N HIS A 306 -31.17 0.38 23.92
CA HIS A 306 -30.93 1.33 22.81
C HIS A 306 -30.90 2.81 23.25
N ALA A 307 -30.04 3.64 22.64
CA ALA A 307 -30.26 5.10 22.39
C ALA A 307 -29.28 5.66 21.33
N ARG A 308 -29.64 6.78 20.68
CA ARG A 308 -29.51 7.11 19.23
C ARG A 308 -28.42 8.17 18.91
N ALA A 309 -27.72 8.03 17.78
CA ALA A 309 -26.75 9.01 17.23
C ALA A 309 -27.42 10.05 16.32
N ALA A 310 -26.76 11.21 16.10
CA ALA A 310 -27.15 12.21 15.11
C ALA A 310 -26.89 11.69 13.68
N ASP A 311 -27.90 11.79 12.82
CA ASP A 311 -27.94 11.23 11.46
C ASP A 311 -27.05 12.02 10.46
N GLY A 312 -26.23 11.34 9.63
CA GLY A 312 -25.97 11.81 8.24
C GLY A 312 -24.53 11.89 7.67
N VAL A 313 -23.43 11.80 8.44
CA VAL A 313 -22.06 11.95 7.89
C VAL A 313 -21.40 10.60 7.56
N LYS A 314 -20.94 10.42 6.31
CA LYS A 314 -20.25 9.20 5.84
C LYS A 314 -18.77 9.47 5.56
N ARG A 315 -17.90 8.51 5.89
CA ARG A 315 -16.44 8.62 5.74
C ARG A 315 -15.85 7.39 5.06
N LEU A 316 -14.84 7.58 4.21
CA LEU A 316 -14.17 6.52 3.46
C LEU A 316 -12.67 6.81 3.36
N ARG A 317 -11.83 5.84 3.69
CA ARG A 317 -10.40 5.86 3.31
C ARG A 317 -10.21 5.10 2.01
N VAL A 318 -9.55 5.73 1.06
CA VAL A 318 -9.09 5.09 -0.18
C VAL A 318 -7.58 4.96 -0.10
N ILE A 319 -7.09 3.72 -0.18
CA ILE A 319 -5.68 3.42 -0.40
C ILE A 319 -5.55 3.03 -1.88
N GLY A 320 -4.69 3.73 -2.61
CA GLY A 320 -4.48 3.57 -4.04
C GLY A 320 -3.04 3.22 -4.38
N THR A 321 -2.85 2.20 -5.21
CA THR A 321 -1.62 1.94 -5.95
C THR A 321 -1.88 2.01 -7.45
N ASN A 322 -0.83 1.90 -8.26
CA ASN A 322 -0.88 1.84 -9.72
C ASN A 322 0.49 1.35 -10.21
N ASP A 323 0.53 0.82 -11.45
CA ASP A 323 1.77 0.44 -12.13
C ASP A 323 2.65 -0.48 -11.26
N PHE A 324 2.02 -1.47 -10.58
CA PHE A 324 2.73 -2.37 -9.66
C PHE A 324 3.75 -3.23 -10.41
N HIS A 325 3.46 -3.59 -11.66
CA HIS A 325 4.37 -4.27 -12.59
C HIS A 325 5.06 -5.51 -12.00
N GLY A 326 4.34 -6.30 -11.21
CA GLY A 326 4.87 -7.52 -10.61
C GLY A 326 6.03 -7.32 -9.63
N HIS A 327 6.21 -6.12 -9.06
CA HIS A 327 7.30 -5.82 -8.11
C HIS A 327 7.04 -6.41 -6.72
N LEU A 328 6.97 -7.73 -6.66
CA LEU A 328 6.77 -8.50 -5.43
C LEU A 328 7.95 -8.38 -4.46
N SER A 329 9.16 -8.22 -4.98
CA SER A 329 10.39 -8.05 -4.21
C SER A 329 10.89 -6.59 -4.22
N PRO A 330 11.59 -6.13 -3.16
CA PRO A 330 12.08 -4.77 -3.09
C PRO A 330 13.09 -4.40 -4.18
N THR A 331 13.23 -3.10 -4.45
CA THR A 331 14.22 -2.54 -5.38
C THR A 331 15.05 -1.45 -4.73
N ARG A 332 16.17 -1.08 -5.37
CA ARG A 332 17.08 -0.01 -4.91
C ARG A 332 17.26 1.07 -5.99
N PRO A 333 16.20 1.83 -6.34
CA PRO A 333 16.27 2.87 -7.35
C PRO A 333 17.15 4.02 -6.88
N GLY A 334 17.75 4.76 -7.83
CA GLY A 334 18.68 5.86 -7.52
C GLY A 334 18.10 6.93 -6.58
N PHE A 335 16.80 7.24 -6.68
CA PHE A 335 16.15 8.21 -5.80
C PHE A 335 16.08 7.79 -4.32
N ALA A 336 16.24 6.49 -4.02
CA ALA A 336 16.18 5.95 -2.67
C ALA A 336 17.55 6.01 -1.94
N GLY A 337 18.59 6.57 -2.57
CA GLY A 337 19.91 6.73 -1.94
C GLY A 337 20.54 5.40 -1.51
N GLY A 338 20.26 4.32 -2.24
CA GLY A 338 20.76 2.97 -1.96
C GLY A 338 19.92 2.16 -0.96
N ARG A 339 18.85 2.72 -0.38
CA ARG A 339 17.90 1.98 0.48
C ARG A 339 16.93 1.15 -0.37
N GLU A 340 16.42 0.07 0.22
CA GLU A 340 15.36 -0.73 -0.39
C GLU A 340 13.99 -0.07 -0.23
N VAL A 341 13.24 -0.04 -1.31
CA VAL A 341 11.87 0.48 -1.38
C VAL A 341 10.97 -0.49 -2.13
N GLY A 342 9.67 -0.40 -1.88
CA GLY A 342 8.68 -1.28 -2.47
C GLY A 342 8.77 -2.70 -1.90
N GLY A 343 8.45 -3.69 -2.72
CA GLY A 343 8.28 -5.07 -2.28
C GLY A 343 6.95 -5.27 -1.57
N SER A 344 6.21 -6.30 -2.02
CA SER A 344 4.86 -6.63 -1.57
C SER A 344 4.76 -6.81 -0.05
N ALA A 345 5.75 -7.43 0.58
CA ALA A 345 5.74 -7.66 2.03
C ALA A 345 5.87 -6.37 2.83
N ALA A 346 6.77 -5.46 2.45
CA ALA A 346 6.88 -4.16 3.10
C ALA A 346 5.63 -3.31 2.84
N LEU A 347 5.18 -3.24 1.58
CA LEU A 347 3.97 -2.54 1.18
C LEU A 347 2.73 -3.00 1.99
N SER A 348 2.61 -4.31 2.25
CA SER A 348 1.56 -4.89 3.10
C SER A 348 1.61 -4.38 4.53
N GLY A 349 2.81 -4.26 5.11
CA GLY A 349 2.99 -3.64 6.42
C GLY A 349 2.55 -2.17 6.45
N TYR A 350 2.80 -1.42 5.36
CA TYR A 350 2.30 -0.05 5.23
C TYR A 350 0.78 -0.01 5.16
N PHE A 351 0.14 -0.91 4.41
CA PHE A 351 -1.32 -1.00 4.34
C PHE A 351 -1.94 -1.38 5.68
N ALA A 352 -1.35 -2.32 6.40
CA ALA A 352 -1.76 -2.68 7.76
C ALA A 352 -1.70 -1.45 8.67
N ARG A 353 -0.60 -0.68 8.62
CA ARG A 353 -0.46 0.57 9.38
C ARG A 353 -1.50 1.63 9.02
N GLU A 354 -1.81 1.81 7.73
CA GLU A 354 -2.85 2.76 7.31
C GLU A 354 -4.25 2.32 7.75
N ARG A 355 -4.53 1.01 7.77
CA ARG A 355 -5.78 0.43 8.27
C ARG A 355 -5.87 0.56 9.80
N GLU A 356 -4.79 0.32 10.54
CA GLU A 356 -4.73 0.49 12.00
C GLU A 356 -4.93 1.95 12.43
N ASN A 357 -4.40 2.90 11.66
CA ASN A 357 -4.54 4.34 11.91
C ASN A 357 -5.89 4.92 11.42
N TRP A 358 -6.85 4.07 11.05
CA TRP A 358 -8.16 4.47 10.55
C TRP A 358 -9.27 3.62 11.13
N ASN A 359 -10.18 4.26 11.88
CA ASN A 359 -11.41 3.63 12.32
C ASN A 359 -12.54 3.99 11.35
N GLY A 360 -12.68 3.24 10.26
CA GLY A 360 -13.77 3.38 9.31
C GLY A 360 -13.62 2.52 8.05
N PRO A 361 -14.60 2.60 7.14
CA PRO A 361 -14.54 1.98 5.82
C PRO A 361 -13.22 2.30 5.11
N THR A 362 -12.49 1.26 4.69
CA THR A 362 -11.30 1.39 3.86
C THR A 362 -11.50 0.57 2.60
N VAL A 363 -11.15 1.16 1.45
CA VAL A 363 -11.04 0.44 0.18
C VAL A 363 -9.59 0.50 -0.31
N LEU A 364 -9.09 -0.62 -0.82
CA LEU A 364 -7.78 -0.72 -1.46
C LEU A 364 -8.00 -0.98 -2.95
N ILE A 365 -7.53 -0.06 -3.80
CA ILE A 365 -7.72 -0.15 -5.26
C ILE A 365 -6.40 0.09 -6.00
N ASP A 366 -6.33 -0.40 -7.23
CA ASP A 366 -5.16 -0.24 -8.10
C ASP A 366 -5.52 0.38 -9.47
N GLY A 367 -4.69 1.32 -9.94
CA GLY A 367 -4.81 2.02 -11.22
C GLY A 367 -4.47 1.20 -12.47
N GLY A 368 -4.18 -0.10 -12.35
CA GLY A 368 -3.83 -0.98 -13.47
C GLY A 368 -2.33 -1.14 -13.68
N ASP A 369 -1.95 -1.97 -14.66
CA ASP A 369 -0.60 -2.49 -14.88
C ASP A 369 -0.03 -3.20 -13.66
N VAL A 370 -0.76 -4.22 -13.23
CA VAL A 370 -0.47 -4.98 -12.02
C VAL A 370 0.63 -6.01 -12.28
N MET A 371 0.56 -6.76 -13.39
CA MET A 371 1.28 -8.03 -13.53
C MET A 371 2.67 -7.91 -14.17
N GLN A 372 2.79 -7.45 -15.41
CA GLN A 372 4.04 -7.45 -16.18
C GLN A 372 5.15 -6.61 -15.50
N GLY A 373 6.35 -7.16 -15.28
CA GLY A 373 7.55 -6.32 -15.13
C GLY A 373 8.77 -7.00 -14.52
N THR A 374 8.56 -8.15 -13.86
CA THR A 374 9.60 -8.89 -13.14
C THR A 374 9.60 -10.36 -13.53
N PRO A 375 10.73 -11.08 -13.37
CA PRO A 375 10.77 -12.51 -13.64
C PRO A 375 9.69 -13.30 -12.88
N THR A 376 9.49 -12.99 -11.59
CA THR A 376 8.51 -13.68 -10.73
C THR A 376 7.10 -13.59 -11.27
N SER A 377 6.71 -12.41 -11.78
CA SER A 377 5.40 -12.22 -12.35
C SER A 377 5.31 -12.79 -13.78
N ASN A 378 6.27 -12.49 -14.64
CA ASN A 378 6.18 -12.83 -16.06
C ASN A 378 6.30 -14.33 -16.32
N LEU A 379 7.21 -15.03 -15.62
CA LEU A 379 7.36 -16.48 -15.77
C LEU A 379 6.15 -17.25 -15.21
N SER A 380 5.29 -16.58 -14.46
CA SER A 380 4.00 -17.10 -14.00
C SER A 380 2.80 -16.46 -14.71
N GLU A 381 3.04 -15.70 -15.79
CA GLU A 381 2.02 -14.97 -16.56
C GLU A 381 1.08 -14.15 -15.65
N GLY A 382 1.66 -13.47 -14.67
CA GLY A 382 0.96 -12.62 -13.70
C GLY A 382 0.36 -13.34 -12.49
N ARG A 383 0.34 -14.67 -12.44
CA ARG A 383 -0.27 -15.44 -11.34
C ARG A 383 0.30 -15.06 -9.98
N ALA A 384 1.62 -14.95 -9.86
CA ALA A 384 2.27 -14.62 -8.59
C ALA A 384 1.81 -13.26 -8.05
N THR A 385 1.53 -12.31 -8.94
CA THR A 385 1.03 -10.99 -8.56
C THR A 385 -0.45 -11.01 -8.20
N VAL A 386 -1.27 -11.76 -8.94
CA VAL A 386 -2.69 -11.97 -8.59
C VAL A 386 -2.82 -12.64 -7.21
N ASP A 387 -1.98 -13.62 -6.90
CA ASP A 387 -1.94 -14.27 -5.58
C ASP A 387 -1.67 -13.25 -4.46
N TYR A 388 -0.72 -12.33 -4.66
CA TYR A 388 -0.45 -11.25 -3.71
C TYR A 388 -1.65 -10.31 -3.53
N PHE A 389 -2.26 -9.87 -4.65
CA PHE A 389 -3.41 -8.97 -4.62
C PHE A 389 -4.62 -9.61 -3.92
N ASN A 390 -4.81 -10.92 -4.13
CA ASN A 390 -5.80 -11.73 -3.43
C ASN A 390 -5.55 -11.78 -1.92
N GLU A 391 -4.31 -12.06 -1.51
CA GLU A 391 -3.93 -12.23 -0.10
C GLU A 391 -4.08 -10.92 0.69
N ILE A 392 -3.68 -9.78 0.12
CA ILE A 392 -3.72 -8.49 0.82
C ILE A 392 -5.10 -7.80 0.82
N GLY A 393 -6.02 -8.32 -0.01
CA GLY A 393 -7.41 -7.88 -0.09
C GLY A 393 -7.59 -6.59 -0.90
N TYR A 394 -7.04 -6.53 -2.11
CA TYR A 394 -7.46 -5.51 -3.08
C TYR A 394 -8.97 -5.65 -3.36
N THR A 395 -9.65 -4.53 -3.58
CA THR A 395 -11.08 -4.50 -3.90
C THR A 395 -11.31 -4.49 -5.41
N ALA A 396 -10.53 -3.67 -6.12
CA ALA A 396 -10.61 -3.57 -7.57
C ALA A 396 -9.30 -3.05 -8.17
N ALA A 397 -9.05 -3.41 -9.43
CA ALA A 397 -7.99 -2.86 -10.25
C ALA A 397 -8.56 -2.43 -11.62
N ALA A 398 -8.05 -1.34 -12.18
CA ALA A 398 -8.31 -1.02 -13.58
C ALA A 398 -7.57 -2.03 -14.48
N LEU A 399 -8.12 -2.32 -15.66
CA LEU A 399 -7.38 -2.98 -16.72
C LEU A 399 -6.44 -1.95 -17.36
N GLY A 400 -5.13 -2.11 -17.14
CA GLY A 400 -4.09 -1.36 -17.83
C GLY A 400 -3.67 -2.02 -19.14
N ASN A 401 -2.80 -1.35 -19.90
CA ASN A 401 -2.35 -1.90 -21.18
C ASN A 401 -1.54 -3.19 -21.02
N HIS A 402 -0.77 -3.32 -19.94
CA HIS A 402 0.08 -4.48 -19.71
C HIS A 402 -0.66 -5.69 -19.15
N GLU A 403 -1.95 -5.56 -18.78
CA GLU A 403 -2.82 -6.72 -18.55
C GLU A 403 -3.02 -7.55 -19.83
N PHE A 404 -2.83 -6.95 -21.02
CA PHE A 404 -3.04 -7.59 -22.32
C PHE A 404 -1.78 -8.20 -22.93
N ASP A 405 -0.62 -8.09 -22.30
CA ASP A 405 0.68 -8.48 -22.90
C ASP A 405 0.77 -9.97 -23.28
N TRP A 406 0.07 -10.83 -22.54
CA TRP A 406 -0.01 -12.27 -22.82
C TRP A 406 -1.31 -12.68 -23.54
N GLY A 407 -2.04 -11.70 -24.09
CA GLY A 407 -3.29 -11.90 -24.80
C GLY A 407 -4.51 -12.08 -23.88
N ILE A 408 -5.68 -12.03 -24.50
CA ILE A 408 -6.98 -12.01 -23.80
C ILE A 408 -7.25 -13.29 -23.01
N ASP A 409 -6.79 -14.45 -23.47
CA ASP A 409 -7.08 -15.71 -22.77
C ASP A 409 -6.31 -15.86 -21.46
N VAL A 410 -5.04 -15.43 -21.42
CA VAL A 410 -4.27 -15.37 -20.17
C VAL A 410 -4.89 -14.34 -19.22
N LEU A 411 -5.26 -13.16 -19.73
CA LEU A 411 -5.96 -12.16 -18.93
C LEU A 411 -7.26 -12.71 -18.32
N ARG A 412 -8.07 -13.43 -19.10
CA ARG A 412 -9.29 -14.07 -18.61
C ARG A 412 -9.01 -15.12 -17.53
N ALA A 413 -7.92 -15.87 -17.65
CA ALA A 413 -7.50 -16.81 -16.61
C ALA A 413 -7.12 -16.07 -15.31
N ARG A 414 -6.38 -14.96 -15.41
CA ARG A 414 -6.02 -14.11 -14.27
C ARG A 414 -7.22 -13.42 -13.64
N ILE A 415 -8.20 -13.00 -14.45
CA ILE A 415 -9.50 -12.49 -13.96
C ILE A 415 -10.25 -13.55 -13.18
N ALA A 416 -10.28 -14.80 -13.68
CA ALA A 416 -10.96 -15.91 -13.00
C ALA A 416 -10.30 -16.33 -11.68
N GLU A 417 -8.99 -16.08 -11.53
CA GLU A 417 -8.22 -16.37 -10.31
C GLU A 417 -8.28 -15.24 -9.28
N ALA A 418 -8.76 -14.06 -9.65
CA ALA A 418 -8.79 -12.88 -8.78
C ALA A 418 -9.99 -12.90 -7.82
N ASN A 419 -9.72 -12.56 -6.56
CA ASN A 419 -10.72 -12.28 -5.51
C ASN A 419 -11.13 -10.79 -5.50
N PHE A 420 -10.60 -10.01 -6.42
CA PHE A 420 -10.87 -8.58 -6.61
C PHE A 420 -11.43 -8.33 -8.02
N ALA A 421 -12.10 -7.19 -8.21
CA ALA A 421 -12.72 -6.88 -9.49
C ALA A 421 -11.72 -6.26 -10.48
N TRP A 422 -11.57 -6.85 -11.66
CA TRP A 422 -10.92 -6.23 -12.80
C TRP A 422 -11.93 -5.37 -13.56
N LEU A 423 -11.62 -4.08 -13.75
CA LEU A 423 -12.59 -3.11 -14.24
C LEU A 423 -12.14 -2.40 -15.52
N GLY A 424 -13.04 -2.25 -16.49
CA GLY A 424 -12.81 -1.54 -17.75
C GLY A 424 -14.10 -1.07 -18.41
N ALA A 425 -14.61 0.08 -17.99
CA ALA A 425 -15.92 0.60 -18.43
C ALA A 425 -15.96 1.11 -19.86
N ASN A 426 -14.80 1.35 -20.47
CA ASN A 426 -14.64 1.86 -21.83
C ASN A 426 -14.04 0.85 -22.81
N ILE A 427 -14.05 -0.45 -22.47
CA ILE A 427 -13.56 -1.51 -23.37
C ILE A 427 -14.75 -2.15 -24.08
N TYR A 428 -14.73 -2.18 -25.41
CA TYR A 428 -15.82 -2.70 -26.22
C TYR A 428 -15.32 -3.74 -27.22
N MET A 429 -16.22 -4.63 -27.65
CA MET A 429 -15.98 -5.48 -28.81
C MET A 429 -15.86 -4.61 -30.06
N LYS A 430 -14.86 -4.90 -30.91
CA LYS A 430 -14.53 -4.06 -32.07
C LYS A 430 -15.72 -3.70 -32.95
N GLY A 431 -15.86 -2.42 -33.25
CA GLY A 431 -16.92 -1.86 -34.10
C GLY A 431 -18.30 -1.83 -33.44
N THR A 432 -18.39 -2.00 -32.12
CA THR A 432 -19.65 -2.04 -31.37
C THR A 432 -19.55 -1.25 -30.07
N ASP A 433 -20.70 -0.91 -29.47
CA ASP A 433 -20.79 -0.38 -28.09
C ASP A 433 -21.02 -1.48 -27.04
N THR A 434 -20.67 -2.73 -27.35
CA THR A 434 -20.93 -3.89 -26.48
C THR A 434 -19.69 -4.25 -25.67
N LEU A 435 -19.81 -4.26 -24.33
CA LEU A 435 -18.76 -4.74 -23.43
C LEU A 435 -18.50 -6.25 -23.68
N PRO A 436 -17.24 -6.71 -23.74
CA PRO A 436 -16.94 -8.14 -23.71
C PRO A 436 -17.51 -8.78 -22.44
N SER A 437 -18.02 -10.01 -22.52
CA SER A 437 -18.70 -10.65 -21.38
C SER A 437 -17.80 -10.91 -20.17
N TRP A 438 -16.48 -10.88 -20.35
CA TRP A 438 -15.47 -11.06 -19.31
C TRP A 438 -14.97 -9.74 -18.72
N VAL A 439 -15.36 -8.59 -19.31
CA VAL A 439 -15.03 -7.26 -18.79
C VAL A 439 -16.17 -6.78 -17.90
N GLN A 440 -15.84 -6.41 -16.67
CA GLN A 440 -16.76 -5.74 -15.77
C GLN A 440 -16.53 -4.22 -15.83
N PRO A 441 -17.55 -3.37 -16.05
CA PRO A 441 -17.33 -1.92 -16.13
C PRO A 441 -17.17 -1.29 -14.75
N THR A 442 -17.95 -1.77 -13.76
CA THR A 442 -18.03 -1.20 -12.42
C THR A 442 -18.24 -2.28 -11.38
N THR A 443 -17.88 -2.01 -10.13
CA THR A 443 -18.30 -2.81 -8.97
C THR A 443 -18.89 -1.93 -7.88
N MET A 444 -19.79 -2.50 -7.09
CA MET A 444 -20.40 -1.84 -5.94
C MET A 444 -20.04 -2.63 -4.69
N VAL A 445 -19.28 -2.02 -3.78
CA VAL A 445 -18.90 -2.67 -2.53
C VAL A 445 -19.56 -1.99 -1.34
N THR A 446 -20.06 -2.79 -0.41
CA THR A 446 -20.59 -2.27 0.86
C THR A 446 -19.55 -2.53 1.93
N LEU A 447 -18.88 -1.47 2.35
CA LEU A 447 -17.87 -1.53 3.38
C LEU A 447 -18.56 -1.40 4.74
N PRO A 448 -18.20 -2.24 5.72
CA PRO A 448 -18.77 -2.16 7.04
C PRO A 448 -18.46 -0.81 7.66
N GLY A 449 -19.42 -0.30 8.43
CA GLY A 449 -19.23 0.88 9.24
C GLY A 449 -18.18 0.67 10.33
N CYS A 450 -17.90 1.73 11.07
CA CYS A 450 -16.90 1.77 12.13
C CYS A 450 -17.25 0.77 13.25
N ASP A 451 -16.26 0.09 13.83
CA ASP A 451 -16.46 -0.76 14.99
C ASP A 451 -16.62 0.09 16.27
N GLY A 452 -17.78 -0.01 16.94
CA GLY A 452 -17.93 0.31 18.38
C GLY A 452 -18.01 1.77 18.83
N GLY A 453 -19.22 2.35 18.80
CA GLY A 453 -19.63 3.49 19.65
C GLY A 453 -19.73 4.83 18.92
N ALA A 454 -20.87 5.51 19.09
CA ALA A 454 -21.33 6.60 18.25
C ALA A 454 -20.35 7.79 18.03
N PRO A 455 -20.46 8.47 16.86
CA PRO A 455 -21.37 8.12 15.79
C PRO A 455 -20.80 6.90 15.05
N ALA A 456 -21.61 5.84 14.96
CA ALA A 456 -21.36 4.79 14.01
C ALA A 456 -21.22 5.49 12.67
N CYS A 457 -20.08 5.38 12.01
CA CYS A 457 -20.11 5.68 10.58
C CYS A 457 -20.90 4.53 9.96
N ASP A 458 -21.94 4.89 9.21
CA ASP A 458 -22.79 3.90 8.55
C ASP A 458 -21.96 2.99 7.64
N SER A 459 -22.51 1.84 7.27
CA SER A 459 -21.97 1.11 6.13
C SER A 459 -21.89 2.05 4.93
N VAL A 460 -20.76 2.05 4.26
CA VAL A 460 -20.52 2.92 3.11
C VAL A 460 -20.58 2.08 1.85
N ARG A 461 -21.47 2.45 0.93
CA ARG A 461 -21.54 1.86 -0.40
C ARG A 461 -20.63 2.63 -1.35
N VAL A 462 -19.63 1.98 -1.90
CA VAL A 462 -18.68 2.57 -2.84
C VAL A 462 -18.91 1.98 -4.22
N GLY A 463 -19.33 2.82 -5.15
CA GLY A 463 -19.30 2.50 -6.58
C GLY A 463 -17.91 2.76 -7.13
N ILE A 464 -17.31 1.78 -7.79
CA ILE A 464 -15.97 1.88 -8.37
C ILE A 464 -16.10 1.68 -9.87
N ILE A 465 -15.60 2.63 -10.65
CA ILE A 465 -15.55 2.58 -12.12
C ILE A 465 -14.11 2.29 -12.53
N GLY A 466 -13.90 1.33 -13.43
CA GLY A 466 -12.59 1.11 -14.07
C GLY A 466 -12.49 1.80 -15.41
N ILE A 467 -11.33 2.35 -15.74
CA ILE A 467 -11.04 2.96 -17.04
C ILE A 467 -9.69 2.45 -17.55
N ALA A 468 -9.63 2.07 -18.82
CA ALA A 468 -8.39 1.74 -19.52
C ALA A 468 -8.03 2.88 -20.47
N THR A 469 -6.74 3.20 -20.63
CA THR A 469 -6.31 4.23 -21.59
C THR A 469 -6.73 3.91 -23.03
N GLU A 470 -7.19 4.93 -23.76
CA GLU A 470 -7.47 4.85 -25.19
C GLU A 470 -6.20 4.50 -26.01
N GLN A 471 -5.03 4.68 -25.41
CA GLN A 471 -3.73 4.37 -26.01
C GLN A 471 -3.39 2.88 -26.01
N THR A 472 -4.16 2.04 -25.32
CA THR A 472 -3.88 0.60 -25.17
C THR A 472 -3.51 -0.09 -26.48
N PRO A 473 -4.23 0.10 -27.61
CA PRO A 473 -3.88 -0.50 -28.90
C PRO A 473 -2.50 -0.11 -29.46
N THR A 474 -1.82 0.87 -28.87
CA THR A 474 -0.49 1.34 -29.26
C THR A 474 0.55 1.23 -28.14
N THR A 475 0.14 0.88 -26.92
CA THR A 475 1.01 0.73 -25.73
C THR A 475 1.14 -0.72 -25.26
N THR A 476 0.27 -1.63 -25.72
CA THR A 476 0.51 -3.08 -25.76
C THR A 476 0.72 -3.54 -27.21
N ARG A 477 0.94 -4.85 -27.43
CA ARG A 477 1.00 -5.42 -28.77
C ARG A 477 -0.37 -5.31 -29.45
N PRO A 478 -0.48 -4.66 -30.62
CA PRO A 478 -1.78 -4.45 -31.27
C PRO A 478 -2.54 -5.74 -31.58
N SER A 479 -1.81 -6.81 -31.92
CA SER A 479 -2.36 -8.15 -32.13
C SER A 479 -3.09 -8.72 -30.91
N ASN A 480 -2.67 -8.38 -29.69
CA ASN A 480 -3.30 -8.86 -28.44
C ASN A 480 -4.69 -8.27 -28.19
N VAL A 481 -4.97 -7.11 -28.79
CA VAL A 481 -6.21 -6.34 -28.56
C VAL A 481 -6.99 -6.05 -29.84
N VAL A 482 -6.64 -6.69 -30.95
CA VAL A 482 -7.25 -6.45 -32.27
C VAL A 482 -8.79 -6.64 -32.30
N THR A 483 -9.34 -7.41 -31.37
CA THR A 483 -10.78 -7.68 -31.25
C THR A 483 -11.53 -6.67 -30.37
N LEU A 484 -10.82 -5.69 -29.83
CA LEU A 484 -11.34 -4.70 -28.88
C LEU A 484 -11.20 -3.28 -29.44
N ASP A 485 -12.09 -2.40 -29.00
CA ASP A 485 -11.96 -0.96 -29.09
C ASP A 485 -11.93 -0.36 -27.68
N PHE A 486 -11.11 0.66 -27.49
CA PHE A 486 -10.97 1.41 -26.24
C PHE A 486 -11.62 2.78 -26.48
N GLY A 487 -12.83 2.95 -25.96
CA GLY A 487 -13.66 4.12 -26.21
C GLY A 487 -13.37 5.29 -25.27
N ASP A 488 -14.05 6.42 -25.53
CA ASP A 488 -13.84 7.66 -24.78
C ASP A 488 -14.06 7.48 -23.27
N GLU A 489 -13.01 7.79 -22.50
CA GLU A 489 -12.99 7.61 -21.05
C GLU A 489 -14.01 8.49 -20.33
N ALA A 490 -14.14 9.76 -20.73
CA ALA A 490 -15.05 10.71 -20.11
C ALA A 490 -16.50 10.30 -20.34
N VAL A 491 -16.82 9.81 -21.55
CA VAL A 491 -18.15 9.27 -21.89
C VAL A 491 -18.49 8.06 -21.00
N ALA A 492 -17.53 7.17 -20.76
CA ALA A 492 -17.76 6.02 -19.89
C ALA A 492 -17.97 6.43 -18.42
N ILE A 493 -17.17 7.36 -17.89
CA ILE A 493 -17.34 7.88 -16.52
C ILE A 493 -18.69 8.59 -16.38
N ASP A 494 -19.03 9.52 -17.28
CA ASP A 494 -20.28 10.28 -17.26
C ASP A 494 -21.52 9.38 -17.37
N ARG A 495 -21.39 8.21 -18.02
CA ARG A 495 -22.44 7.19 -18.09
C ARG A 495 -22.67 6.50 -16.74
N TRP A 496 -21.60 6.19 -16.01
CA TRP A 496 -21.67 5.31 -14.83
C TRP A 496 -21.78 6.05 -13.51
N VAL A 497 -21.23 7.26 -13.38
CA VAL A 497 -21.35 8.07 -12.14
C VAL A 497 -22.81 8.26 -11.69
N PRO A 498 -23.74 8.78 -12.53
CA PRO A 498 -25.13 8.94 -12.10
C PRO A 498 -25.81 7.60 -11.80
N ARG A 499 -25.56 6.56 -12.60
CA ARG A 499 -26.15 5.22 -12.38
C ARG A 499 -25.73 4.60 -11.04
N LEU A 500 -24.46 4.72 -10.66
CA LEU A 500 -23.98 4.20 -9.38
C LEU A 500 -24.58 4.99 -8.21
N ARG A 501 -24.73 6.32 -8.36
CA ARG A 501 -25.44 7.16 -7.37
C ARG A 501 -26.91 6.77 -7.24
N GLU A 502 -27.61 6.58 -8.36
CA GLU A 502 -29.01 6.09 -8.39
C GLU A 502 -29.16 4.70 -7.76
N GLN A 503 -28.16 3.84 -7.93
CA GLN A 503 -28.08 2.53 -7.27
C GLN A 503 -27.77 2.64 -5.76
N GLY A 504 -27.56 3.84 -5.23
CA GLY A 504 -27.34 4.14 -3.82
C GLY A 504 -25.88 4.06 -3.38
N ALA A 505 -24.93 4.37 -4.26
CA ALA A 505 -23.55 4.62 -3.87
C ALA A 505 -23.46 5.88 -3.01
N ASP A 506 -22.78 5.77 -1.87
CA ASP A 506 -22.41 6.89 -1.02
C ASP A 506 -21.18 7.62 -1.57
N PHE A 507 -20.24 6.87 -2.13
CA PHE A 507 -19.12 7.43 -2.88
C PHE A 507 -19.02 6.75 -4.24
N VAL A 508 -18.71 7.52 -5.28
CA VAL A 508 -18.33 6.99 -6.59
C VAL A 508 -16.90 7.38 -6.87
N ILE A 509 -16.01 6.40 -6.94
CA ILE A 509 -14.59 6.60 -7.24
C ILE A 509 -14.24 5.97 -8.59
N VAL A 510 -13.24 6.51 -9.26
CA VAL A 510 -12.69 5.95 -10.49
C VAL A 510 -11.31 5.39 -10.18
N THR A 511 -11.06 4.16 -10.59
CA THR A 511 -9.70 3.65 -10.81
C THR A 511 -9.42 3.66 -12.30
N ALA A 512 -8.36 4.32 -12.74
CA ALA A 512 -8.10 4.56 -14.15
C ALA A 512 -6.65 4.25 -14.50
N HIS A 513 -6.47 3.51 -15.59
CA HIS A 513 -5.17 3.34 -16.21
C HIS A 513 -4.92 4.38 -17.30
N SER A 514 -5.03 5.65 -16.91
CA SER A 514 -4.76 6.82 -17.73
C SER A 514 -4.05 7.83 -16.86
N GLY A 515 -2.94 8.42 -17.32
CA GLY A 515 -1.99 9.09 -16.42
C GLY A 515 -1.80 10.57 -16.66
N ALA A 516 -1.07 11.20 -15.73
CA ALA A 516 -0.66 12.59 -15.84
C ALA A 516 0.80 12.80 -15.43
N PHE A 517 1.31 14.00 -15.73
CA PHE A 517 2.58 14.55 -15.27
C PHE A 517 2.31 15.90 -14.61
N CYS A 518 2.93 16.14 -13.46
CA CYS A 518 2.85 17.41 -12.75
C CYS A 518 4.28 17.94 -12.53
N ASP A 519 4.50 19.23 -12.79
CA ASP A 519 5.79 19.85 -12.51
C ASP A 519 5.95 20.09 -11.00
N ARG A 520 7.03 19.54 -10.43
CA ARG A 520 7.24 19.47 -8.97
C ARG A 520 7.63 20.81 -8.33
N GLU A 521 7.98 21.81 -9.13
CA GLU A 521 8.50 23.09 -8.65
C GLU A 521 7.41 24.12 -8.33
N ASP A 522 6.19 23.94 -8.84
CA ASP A 522 5.05 24.82 -8.53
C ASP A 522 3.72 24.03 -8.56
N PRO A 523 3.11 23.73 -7.40
CA PRO A 523 1.82 23.07 -7.31
C PRO A 523 0.64 23.85 -7.92
N SER A 524 0.86 25.13 -8.29
CA SER A 524 -0.10 25.96 -9.01
C SER A 524 0.08 25.92 -10.54
N LEU A 525 1.15 25.27 -11.05
CA LEU A 525 1.39 25.07 -12.48
C LEU A 525 0.78 23.75 -12.98
N ASP A 526 0.20 23.84 -14.18
CA ASP A 526 -0.67 22.85 -14.83
C ASP A 526 -0.10 21.43 -14.87
N CYS A 527 -0.77 20.49 -14.19
CA CYS A 527 -0.65 19.07 -14.54
C CYS A 527 -1.21 18.84 -15.96
N ARG A 528 -0.59 17.93 -16.70
CA ARG A 528 -0.97 17.57 -18.07
C ARG A 528 -1.05 16.06 -18.23
N GLY A 529 -1.85 15.58 -19.17
CA GLY A 529 -1.99 14.15 -19.47
C GLY A 529 -3.44 13.75 -19.65
N GLU A 530 -3.64 12.53 -20.13
CA GLU A 530 -4.93 11.98 -20.55
C GLU A 530 -5.98 12.12 -19.45
N ILE A 531 -5.67 11.73 -18.20
CA ILE A 531 -6.64 11.78 -17.11
C ILE A 531 -7.02 13.22 -16.70
N VAL A 532 -6.12 14.19 -16.89
CA VAL A 532 -6.42 15.61 -16.65
C VAL A 532 -7.40 16.11 -17.71
N ASP A 533 -7.19 15.75 -18.98
CA ASP A 533 -8.07 16.16 -20.08
C ASP A 533 -9.44 15.48 -19.99
N VAL A 534 -9.49 14.23 -19.54
CA VAL A 534 -10.73 13.52 -19.22
C VAL A 534 -11.47 14.25 -18.09
N ALA A 535 -10.81 14.52 -16.96
CA ALA A 535 -11.45 15.18 -15.82
C ALA A 535 -12.01 16.58 -16.15
N ARG A 536 -11.36 17.34 -17.06
CA ARG A 536 -11.85 18.63 -17.56
C ARG A 536 -13.17 18.51 -18.34
N ARG A 537 -13.40 17.37 -19.02
CA ARG A 537 -14.59 17.14 -19.86
C ARG A 537 -15.78 16.57 -19.09
N LEU A 538 -15.57 16.00 -17.90
CA LEU A 538 -16.63 15.34 -17.12
C LEU A 538 -17.77 16.30 -16.74
N GLN A 539 -19.00 15.86 -17.04
CA GLN A 539 -20.23 16.53 -16.63
C GLN A 539 -20.71 16.03 -15.26
N HIS A 540 -20.48 14.76 -14.94
CA HIS A 540 -20.81 14.12 -13.67
C HIS A 540 -19.51 13.78 -12.92
N ARG A 541 -19.22 14.56 -11.89
CA ARG A 541 -17.97 14.43 -11.13
C ARG A 541 -17.98 13.17 -10.25
N PRO A 542 -17.02 12.24 -10.38
CA PRO A 542 -16.74 11.27 -9.32
C PRO A 542 -16.14 11.99 -8.09
N ASP A 543 -16.12 11.29 -6.96
CA ASP A 543 -15.63 11.85 -5.70
C ASP A 543 -14.09 11.74 -5.57
N LEU A 544 -13.45 10.81 -6.29
CA LEU A 544 -11.99 10.64 -6.36
C LEU A 544 -11.60 9.89 -7.66
N ILE A 545 -10.44 10.22 -8.23
CA ILE A 545 -9.77 9.43 -9.27
C ILE A 545 -8.42 8.94 -8.74
N VAL A 546 -8.20 7.63 -8.75
CA VAL A 546 -6.89 6.99 -8.59
C VAL A 546 -6.41 6.57 -9.97
N SER A 547 -5.34 7.19 -10.46
CA SER A 547 -4.84 7.05 -11.83
C SER A 547 -3.56 6.21 -11.92
N GLY A 548 -3.09 5.87 -13.13
CA GLY A 548 -1.92 5.04 -13.41
C GLY A 548 -1.22 5.40 -14.73
N HIS A 549 -0.55 4.46 -15.40
CA HIS A 549 0.05 4.53 -16.75
C HIS A 549 1.36 5.33 -16.86
N THR A 550 1.42 6.56 -16.33
CA THR A 550 2.59 7.44 -16.54
C THR A 550 3.73 7.24 -15.53
N HIS A 551 3.56 6.34 -14.55
CA HIS A 551 4.49 6.08 -13.45
C HIS A 551 4.88 7.32 -12.63
N SER A 552 4.10 8.39 -12.69
CA SER A 552 4.44 9.66 -12.08
C SER A 552 3.75 9.82 -10.72
N VAL A 553 4.25 10.75 -9.89
CA VAL A 553 3.55 11.10 -8.64
C VAL A 553 2.65 12.28 -8.95
N VAL A 554 1.34 12.05 -8.90
CA VAL A 554 0.29 13.05 -9.18
C VAL A 554 -0.50 13.30 -7.91
N ASN A 555 -0.74 14.58 -7.64
CA ASN A 555 -1.72 15.06 -6.68
C ASN A 555 -2.22 16.42 -7.17
N THR A 556 -3.42 16.45 -7.74
CA THR A 556 -4.00 17.68 -8.29
C THR A 556 -5.52 17.67 -8.14
N VAL A 557 -6.14 18.84 -8.34
CA VAL A 557 -7.59 18.98 -8.39
C VAL A 557 -7.97 19.60 -9.72
N VAL A 558 -8.72 18.85 -10.53
CA VAL A 558 -9.16 19.27 -11.87
C VAL A 558 -10.67 19.19 -11.90
N ASN A 559 -11.35 20.25 -12.33
CA ASN A 559 -12.81 20.30 -12.34
C ASN A 559 -13.40 19.94 -10.96
N GLY A 560 -12.74 20.35 -9.87
CA GLY A 560 -13.15 20.03 -8.49
C GLY A 560 -12.99 18.56 -8.07
N ILE A 561 -12.38 17.72 -8.90
CA ILE A 561 -12.13 16.30 -8.63
C ILE A 561 -10.67 16.11 -8.23
N ARG A 562 -10.43 15.43 -7.12
CA ARG A 562 -9.07 15.02 -6.73
C ARG A 562 -8.59 13.89 -7.63
N ILE A 563 -7.38 14.03 -8.18
CA ILE A 563 -6.68 13.01 -8.97
C ILE A 563 -5.36 12.67 -8.27
N VAL A 564 -5.09 11.38 -8.08
CA VAL A 564 -3.86 10.89 -7.44
C VAL A 564 -3.22 9.75 -8.22
N GLN A 565 -1.89 9.71 -8.24
CA GLN A 565 -1.06 8.63 -8.81
C GLN A 565 0.19 8.45 -7.95
N ALA A 566 0.53 7.22 -7.61
CA ALA A 566 1.53 6.87 -6.61
C ALA A 566 2.87 6.42 -7.22
N GLY A 567 3.33 7.03 -8.31
CA GLY A 567 4.56 6.57 -8.96
C GLY A 567 4.35 5.18 -9.57
N SER A 568 5.18 4.20 -9.23
CA SER A 568 5.09 2.81 -9.72
C SER A 568 5.79 1.82 -8.79
N TYR A 569 5.68 0.52 -9.11
CA TYR A 569 6.46 -0.59 -8.55
C TYR A 569 6.24 -0.84 -7.04
N GLY A 570 5.12 -0.34 -6.51
CA GLY A 570 4.84 -0.36 -5.07
C GLY A 570 5.80 0.50 -4.24
N THR A 571 6.64 1.33 -4.86
CA THR A 571 7.63 2.20 -4.18
C THR A 571 6.99 3.37 -3.46
N ARG A 572 5.72 3.65 -3.76
CA ARG A 572 4.81 4.52 -3.03
C ARG A 572 3.39 3.95 -3.14
N PHE A 573 2.51 4.46 -2.29
CA PHE A 573 1.06 4.31 -2.40
C PHE A 573 0.42 5.64 -2.04
N THR A 574 -0.87 5.82 -2.32
CA THR A 574 -1.62 7.02 -1.91
C THR A 574 -2.67 6.66 -0.86
N THR A 575 -2.81 7.48 0.19
CA THR A 575 -4.02 7.48 1.03
C THR A 575 -4.79 8.79 0.87
N VAL A 576 -6.09 8.70 0.62
CA VAL A 576 -7.03 9.83 0.60
C VAL A 576 -8.23 9.50 1.48
N ASP A 577 -8.58 10.39 2.40
CA ASP A 577 -9.78 10.26 3.22
C ASP A 577 -10.88 11.17 2.65
N LEU A 578 -12.07 10.60 2.42
CA LEU A 578 -13.26 11.29 1.92
C LEU A 578 -14.27 11.44 3.06
N GLU A 579 -14.90 12.60 3.13
CA GLU A 579 -16.00 12.87 4.05
C GLU A 579 -17.18 13.48 3.29
N ARG A 580 -18.33 12.82 3.39
CA ARG A 580 -19.60 13.27 2.83
C ARG A 580 -20.48 13.82 3.95
N VAL A 581 -20.71 15.13 3.91
CA VAL A 581 -21.58 15.86 4.85
C VAL A 581 -22.98 16.13 4.29
N SER A 582 -23.17 16.02 2.97
CA SER A 582 -24.48 16.06 2.30
C SER A 582 -24.46 15.28 0.97
N PRO A 583 -25.61 14.99 0.34
CA PRO A 583 -25.66 14.32 -0.96
C PRO A 583 -24.84 14.99 -2.07
N ASP A 584 -24.59 16.30 -1.96
CA ASP A 584 -23.86 17.08 -2.98
C ASP A 584 -22.47 17.55 -2.52
N SER A 585 -22.08 17.27 -1.27
CA SER A 585 -20.83 17.78 -0.69
C SER A 585 -19.94 16.65 -0.18
N VAL A 586 -18.84 16.42 -0.90
CA VAL A 586 -17.72 15.58 -0.48
C VAL A 586 -16.46 16.42 -0.36
N SER A 587 -15.76 16.26 0.75
CA SER A 587 -14.42 16.81 0.95
C SER A 587 -13.39 15.69 0.93
N THR A 588 -12.18 16.02 0.47
CA THR A 588 -11.03 15.10 0.45
C THR A 588 -9.89 15.67 1.28
N THR A 589 -9.24 14.87 2.11
CA THR A 589 -7.99 15.30 2.78
C THR A 589 -6.88 15.55 1.77
N VAL A 590 -5.80 16.21 2.20
CA VAL A 590 -4.55 16.22 1.41
C VAL A 590 -4.05 14.78 1.27
N PRO A 591 -3.73 14.29 0.05
CA PRO A 591 -3.26 12.92 -0.14
C PRO A 591 -1.90 12.71 0.52
N ARG A 592 -1.70 11.52 1.09
CA ARG A 592 -0.41 11.09 1.64
C ARG A 592 0.22 10.09 0.67
N GLN A 593 1.44 10.37 0.21
CA GLN A 593 2.14 9.54 -0.80
C GLN A 593 3.56 9.14 -0.37
N PRO A 594 3.71 8.43 0.77
CA PRO A 594 5.03 8.10 1.32
C PRO A 594 5.81 7.16 0.39
N ILE A 595 7.14 7.24 0.46
CA ILE A 595 8.01 6.17 -0.05
C ILE A 595 7.90 4.96 0.87
N THR A 596 7.83 3.77 0.30
CA THR A 596 7.70 2.50 1.03
C THR A 596 9.06 1.89 1.32
N TYR A 597 9.83 2.54 2.19
CA TYR A 597 11.11 2.02 2.63
C TYR A 597 10.95 0.72 3.43
N VAL A 598 11.69 -0.32 3.05
CA VAL A 598 11.58 -1.65 3.67
C VAL A 598 11.98 -1.63 5.15
N ASP A 599 12.92 -0.77 5.53
CA ASP A 599 13.46 -0.62 6.89
C ASP A 599 12.58 0.25 7.82
N GLU A 600 11.48 0.82 7.33
CA GLU A 600 10.55 1.67 8.09
C GLU A 600 9.24 0.96 8.50
N VAL A 601 9.13 -0.32 8.17
CA VAL A 601 7.97 -1.16 8.47
C VAL A 601 8.41 -2.59 8.70
N THR A 602 7.60 -3.36 9.42
CA THR A 602 7.80 -4.82 9.49
C THR A 602 7.18 -5.45 8.25
N PRO A 603 7.97 -6.15 7.40
CA PRO A 603 7.41 -6.87 6.26
C PRO A 603 6.43 -7.96 6.71
N ASP A 604 5.32 -8.11 6.00
CA ASP A 604 4.31 -9.12 6.31
C ASP A 604 4.87 -10.55 6.08
N PRO A 605 4.97 -11.39 7.12
CA PRO A 605 5.57 -12.72 6.99
C PRO A 605 4.76 -13.68 6.10
N ALA A 606 3.43 -13.51 6.00
CA ALA A 606 2.61 -14.31 5.10
C ALA A 606 2.92 -13.98 3.64
N ILE A 607 3.13 -12.69 3.35
CA ILE A 607 3.52 -12.22 2.02
C ILE A 607 4.97 -12.60 1.70
N VAL A 608 5.91 -12.52 2.65
CA VAL A 608 7.27 -13.05 2.45
C VAL A 608 7.24 -14.53 2.03
N ALA A 609 6.45 -15.34 2.74
CA ALA A 609 6.30 -16.75 2.41
C ALA A 609 5.59 -16.97 1.05
N LEU A 610 4.68 -16.08 0.65
CA LEU A 610 4.03 -16.11 -0.65
C LEU A 610 5.03 -15.84 -1.78
N VAL A 611 5.85 -14.79 -1.65
CA VAL A 611 6.86 -14.43 -2.64
C VAL A 611 7.92 -15.53 -2.76
N GLU A 612 8.42 -16.06 -1.65
CA GLU A 612 9.43 -17.13 -1.67
C GLU A 612 8.96 -18.38 -2.41
N ARG A 613 7.67 -18.74 -2.32
CA ARG A 613 7.11 -19.88 -3.07
C ARG A 613 7.21 -19.71 -4.58
N HIS A 614 7.06 -18.47 -5.07
CA HIS A 614 7.15 -18.16 -6.49
C HIS A 614 8.60 -17.97 -6.96
N GLU A 615 9.49 -17.50 -6.08
CA GLU A 615 10.87 -17.19 -6.45
C GLU A 615 11.84 -18.37 -6.37
N VAL A 616 11.58 -19.38 -5.53
CA VAL A 616 12.54 -20.47 -5.29
C VAL A 616 12.90 -21.25 -6.56
N GLU A 617 11.95 -21.46 -7.47
CA GLU A 617 12.16 -22.24 -8.71
C GLU A 617 12.95 -21.45 -9.76
N ILE A 618 12.75 -20.13 -9.81
CA ILE A 618 13.40 -19.26 -10.81
C ILE A 618 14.73 -18.69 -10.32
N ARG A 619 15.04 -18.80 -9.02
CA ARG A 619 16.26 -18.27 -8.40
C ARG A 619 17.56 -18.61 -9.15
N PRO A 620 17.81 -19.87 -9.55
CA PRO A 620 19.03 -20.22 -10.28
C PRO A 620 19.16 -19.49 -11.62
N LEU A 621 18.03 -19.23 -12.29
CA LEU A 621 18.01 -18.50 -13.55
C LEU A 621 18.28 -17.01 -13.29
N VAL A 622 17.50 -16.37 -12.41
CA VAL A 622 17.59 -14.91 -12.20
C VAL A 622 18.90 -14.48 -11.56
N GLU A 623 19.55 -15.34 -10.77
CA GLU A 623 20.84 -15.04 -10.15
C GLU A 623 22.04 -15.27 -11.07
N ARG A 624 21.86 -15.89 -12.24
CA ARG A 624 22.95 -16.18 -13.18
C ARG A 624 23.63 -14.87 -13.63
N VAL A 625 24.92 -14.72 -13.35
CA VAL A 625 25.72 -13.58 -13.82
C VAL A 625 26.00 -13.73 -15.32
N ILE A 626 25.69 -12.68 -16.09
CA ILE A 626 25.85 -12.62 -17.55
C ILE A 626 27.06 -11.76 -17.92
N ALA A 627 27.23 -10.61 -17.26
CA ALA A 627 28.30 -9.66 -17.58
C ALA A 627 28.74 -8.87 -16.34
N HIS A 628 29.77 -8.04 -16.49
CA HIS A 628 30.19 -7.07 -15.47
C HIS A 628 30.25 -5.67 -16.08
N LEU A 629 29.74 -4.67 -15.35
CA LEU A 629 29.83 -3.26 -15.72
C LEU A 629 30.80 -2.52 -14.79
N GLU A 630 31.66 -1.68 -15.36
CA GLU A 630 32.55 -0.80 -14.57
C GLU A 630 31.78 0.35 -13.91
N ARG A 631 30.73 0.83 -14.58
CA ARG A 631 29.91 1.98 -14.19
C ARG A 631 28.45 1.72 -14.55
N SER A 632 27.55 2.28 -13.75
CA SER A 632 26.11 2.16 -14.00
C SER A 632 25.73 2.80 -15.33
N LEU A 633 24.81 2.18 -16.05
CA LEU A 633 24.24 2.67 -17.29
C LEU A 633 22.83 3.21 -16.99
N THR A 634 22.73 4.53 -16.84
CA THR A 634 21.49 5.24 -16.52
C THR A 634 20.71 5.62 -17.78
N ARG A 635 19.49 6.13 -17.60
CA ARG A 635 18.58 6.56 -18.67
C ARG A 635 18.49 8.08 -18.78
N ASP A 636 19.62 8.79 -18.61
CA ASP A 636 19.66 10.24 -18.55
C ASP A 636 19.82 10.90 -19.94
N GLY A 637 19.09 11.99 -20.19
CA GLY A 637 19.18 12.76 -21.43
C GLY A 637 18.43 12.14 -22.62
N SER A 638 18.45 12.81 -23.78
CA SER A 638 17.68 12.36 -24.95
C SER A 638 18.18 11.05 -25.58
N GLU A 639 19.49 10.82 -25.55
CA GLU A 639 20.17 9.60 -25.98
C GLU A 639 21.05 9.12 -24.83
N TYR A 640 21.11 7.82 -24.56
CA TYR A 640 21.87 7.26 -23.45
C TYR A 640 22.57 5.95 -23.84
N PRO A 641 23.76 5.64 -23.26
CA PRO A 641 24.58 4.51 -23.69
C PRO A 641 23.88 3.15 -23.66
N LEU A 642 22.98 2.95 -22.68
CA LEU A 642 22.22 1.70 -22.55
C LEU A 642 21.31 1.43 -23.74
N GLY A 643 20.66 2.47 -24.28
CA GLY A 643 19.80 2.31 -25.46
C GLY A 643 20.58 1.98 -26.72
N ASN A 644 21.74 2.61 -26.90
CA ASN A 644 22.67 2.28 -27.99
C ASN A 644 23.21 0.84 -27.88
N LEU A 645 23.51 0.38 -26.66
CA LEU A 645 23.98 -0.99 -26.40
C LEU A 645 22.94 -2.03 -26.81
N ILE A 646 21.66 -1.78 -26.51
CA ILE A 646 20.56 -2.67 -26.89
C ILE A 646 20.34 -2.65 -28.40
N ALA A 647 20.35 -1.46 -29.03
CA ALA A 647 20.26 -1.36 -30.49
C ALA A 647 21.41 -2.14 -31.18
N ASP A 648 22.64 -2.04 -30.66
CA ASP A 648 23.78 -2.80 -31.16
C ASP A 648 23.56 -4.32 -31.02
N ALA A 649 23.03 -4.77 -29.88
CA ALA A 649 22.73 -6.19 -29.66
C ALA A 649 21.71 -6.72 -30.68
N GLN A 650 20.63 -5.97 -30.91
CA GLN A 650 19.58 -6.34 -31.88
C GLN A 650 20.13 -6.42 -33.31
N ARG A 651 20.91 -5.41 -33.71
CA ARG A 651 21.58 -5.38 -35.02
C ARG A 651 22.58 -6.52 -35.17
N SER A 652 23.38 -6.78 -34.14
CA SER A 652 24.37 -7.86 -34.13
C SER A 652 23.72 -9.25 -34.23
N ALA A 653 22.62 -9.47 -33.52
CA ALA A 653 21.90 -10.74 -33.52
C ALA A 653 21.25 -11.05 -34.87
N THR A 654 20.82 -10.02 -35.61
CA THR A 654 20.08 -10.16 -36.86
C THR A 654 20.93 -9.95 -38.11
N GLY A 655 22.11 -9.34 -37.99
CA GLY A 655 23.01 -9.06 -39.11
C GLY A 655 22.52 -7.98 -40.06
N THR A 656 21.57 -7.15 -39.64
CA THR A 656 21.02 -6.06 -40.47
C THR A 656 21.92 -4.82 -40.49
N GLN A 657 21.67 -3.93 -41.44
CA GLN A 657 22.43 -2.69 -41.56
C GLN A 657 22.10 -1.69 -40.47
N ILE A 658 20.85 -1.63 -40.03
CA ILE A 658 20.33 -0.62 -39.10
C ILE A 658 19.40 -1.29 -38.08
N SER A 659 19.41 -0.82 -36.83
CA SER A 659 18.38 -1.18 -35.85
C SER A 659 17.86 0.04 -35.10
N LEU A 660 16.66 -0.09 -34.52
CA LEU A 660 16.07 0.93 -33.66
C LEU A 660 15.43 0.29 -32.43
N MET A 661 15.76 0.84 -31.25
CA MET A 661 15.18 0.46 -29.96
C MET A 661 14.41 1.64 -29.35
N ASN A 662 13.12 1.46 -29.07
CA ASN A 662 12.30 2.48 -28.43
C ASN A 662 12.57 2.59 -26.92
N ASN A 663 12.42 3.81 -26.37
CA ASN A 663 12.63 4.08 -24.94
C ASN A 663 11.66 3.32 -24.03
N GLY A 664 10.43 3.09 -24.50
CA GLY A 664 9.38 2.38 -23.75
C GLY A 664 9.71 0.92 -23.49
N GLY A 665 10.47 0.29 -24.40
CA GLY A 665 10.95 -1.09 -24.29
C GLY A 665 12.09 -1.30 -23.29
N ILE A 666 12.71 -0.22 -22.81
CA ILE A 666 13.80 -0.24 -21.83
C ILE A 666 13.20 0.20 -20.48
N ARG A 667 13.24 -0.60 -19.41
CA ARG A 667 12.43 -0.35 -18.19
C ARG A 667 13.18 0.07 -16.95
N THR A 668 14.45 -0.29 -16.85
CA THR A 668 15.31 0.08 -15.71
C THR A 668 16.71 0.47 -16.19
N GLU A 669 17.54 0.91 -15.25
CA GLU A 669 18.97 1.11 -15.40
C GLU A 669 19.72 -0.19 -15.11
N LEU A 670 20.98 -0.28 -15.56
CA LEU A 670 21.90 -1.34 -15.12
C LEU A 670 22.94 -0.77 -14.18
N LEU A 671 23.10 -1.36 -13.00
CA LEU A 671 24.07 -0.90 -12.01
C LEU A 671 25.48 -1.42 -12.30
N ALA A 672 26.50 -0.71 -11.82
CA ALA A 672 27.88 -1.18 -11.83
C ALA A 672 28.04 -2.50 -11.05
N GLY A 673 28.98 -3.34 -11.48
CA GLY A 673 29.23 -4.67 -10.90
C GLY A 673 28.64 -5.81 -11.75
N PRO A 674 28.37 -6.98 -11.13
CA PRO A 674 27.82 -8.13 -11.85
C PRO A 674 26.39 -7.85 -12.32
N VAL A 675 26.16 -7.99 -13.61
CA VAL A 675 24.85 -7.93 -14.26
C VAL A 675 24.30 -9.34 -14.40
N ARG A 676 23.15 -9.61 -13.80
CA ARG A 676 22.51 -10.93 -13.79
C ARG A 676 21.38 -11.02 -14.80
N TYR A 677 20.95 -12.24 -15.11
CA TYR A 677 19.78 -12.49 -15.97
C TYR A 677 18.55 -11.72 -15.46
N GLY A 678 18.29 -11.72 -14.14
CA GLY A 678 17.17 -10.99 -13.57
C GLY A 678 17.25 -9.46 -13.78
N ASP A 679 18.46 -8.89 -13.87
CA ASP A 679 18.66 -7.47 -14.16
C ASP A 679 18.33 -7.15 -15.62
N LEU A 680 18.78 -8.01 -16.55
CA LEU A 680 18.49 -7.88 -17.98
C LEU A 680 17.01 -8.15 -18.28
N PHE A 681 16.40 -9.09 -17.58
CA PHE A 681 14.96 -9.34 -17.69
C PHE A 681 14.16 -8.12 -17.27
N ARG A 682 14.46 -7.53 -16.10
CA ARG A 682 13.82 -6.27 -15.67
C ARG A 682 14.09 -5.12 -16.63
N LEU A 683 15.18 -5.16 -17.39
CA LEU A 683 15.51 -4.16 -18.41
C LEU A 683 14.63 -4.29 -19.66
N GLN A 684 14.39 -5.52 -20.15
CA GLN A 684 13.55 -5.84 -21.32
C GLN A 684 12.55 -6.96 -20.97
N PRO A 685 11.46 -6.67 -20.23
CA PRO A 685 10.60 -7.72 -19.67
C PRO A 685 9.45 -8.14 -20.60
N PHE A 686 9.34 -7.57 -21.80
CA PHE A 686 8.17 -7.75 -22.68
C PHE A 686 8.19 -9.00 -23.55
N ASP A 687 9.28 -9.78 -23.47
CA ASP A 687 9.49 -10.97 -24.32
C ASP A 687 9.30 -10.66 -25.81
N ASN A 688 9.74 -9.46 -26.23
CA ASN A 688 9.58 -9.00 -27.59
C ASN A 688 10.48 -9.80 -28.52
N LEU A 689 9.97 -10.15 -29.70
CA LEU A 689 10.74 -10.85 -30.72
C LEU A 689 11.35 -9.86 -31.69
N LEU A 690 12.54 -10.15 -32.20
CA LEU A 690 13.18 -9.35 -33.23
C LEU A 690 12.53 -9.63 -34.59
N VAL A 691 12.18 -8.54 -35.28
CA VAL A 691 11.64 -8.55 -36.63
C VAL A 691 12.63 -7.83 -37.54
N THR A 692 12.99 -8.46 -38.65
CA THR A 692 13.77 -7.81 -39.70
C THR A 692 12.88 -7.46 -40.87
N MET A 693 13.21 -6.38 -41.57
CA MET A 693 12.50 -5.91 -42.75
C MET A 693 13.44 -5.10 -43.65
N GLU A 694 12.99 -4.83 -44.87
CA GLU A 694 13.61 -3.84 -45.75
C GLU A 694 12.77 -2.56 -45.79
N LEU A 695 13.44 -1.44 -45.54
CA LEU A 695 12.87 -0.10 -45.65
C LEU A 695 13.63 0.71 -46.69
N THR A 696 12.91 1.55 -47.43
CA THR A 696 13.54 2.60 -48.24
C THR A 696 14.15 3.68 -47.33
N GLY A 697 15.15 4.41 -47.83
CA GLY A 697 15.71 5.54 -47.07
C GLY A 697 14.64 6.58 -46.70
N ALA A 698 13.64 6.82 -47.56
CA ALA A 698 12.50 7.69 -47.26
C ALA A 698 11.67 7.19 -46.07
N GLN A 699 11.42 5.89 -45.97
CA GLN A 699 10.70 5.29 -44.83
C GLN A 699 11.52 5.36 -43.54
N ILE A 700 12.84 5.15 -43.64
CA ILE A 700 13.75 5.33 -42.49
C ILE A 700 13.72 6.78 -42.01
N LEU A 701 13.77 7.75 -42.92
CA LEU A 701 13.62 9.16 -42.57
C LEU A 701 12.28 9.43 -41.84
N SER A 702 11.18 8.86 -42.33
CA SER A 702 9.87 8.99 -41.66
C SER A 702 9.87 8.39 -40.24
N ALA A 703 10.51 7.24 -40.03
CA ALA A 703 10.65 6.65 -38.70
C ALA A 703 11.50 7.53 -37.77
N LEU A 704 12.60 8.10 -38.28
CA LEU A 704 13.47 8.99 -37.53
C LEU A 704 12.80 10.33 -37.19
N GLU A 705 12.01 10.90 -38.10
CA GLU A 705 11.18 12.08 -37.86
C GLU A 705 10.17 11.85 -36.73
N HIS A 706 9.59 10.65 -36.66
CA HIS A 706 8.76 10.28 -35.52
C HIS A 706 9.57 10.21 -34.23
N ALA A 707 10.75 9.59 -34.27
CA ALA A 707 11.64 9.46 -33.12
C ALA A 707 12.08 10.81 -32.52
N VAL A 708 12.27 11.84 -33.36
CA VAL A 708 12.64 13.21 -32.93
C VAL A 708 11.45 14.17 -32.88
N GLY A 709 10.23 13.67 -33.07
CA GLY A 709 9.01 14.48 -33.18
C GLY A 709 8.44 14.99 -31.86
N GLY A 710 8.87 14.40 -30.72
CA GLY A 710 8.45 14.81 -29.38
C GLY A 710 8.93 16.22 -29.00
N ARG A 711 8.28 16.85 -28.02
CA ARG A 711 8.70 18.18 -27.52
C ARG A 711 9.93 18.12 -26.61
N ASP A 712 10.03 17.09 -25.78
CA ASP A 712 10.93 17.10 -24.62
C ASP A 712 12.06 16.05 -24.67
N ARG A 713 11.97 15.04 -25.56
CA ARG A 713 12.99 13.97 -25.68
C ARG A 713 12.89 13.21 -27.00
N VAL A 714 14.02 12.72 -27.49
CA VAL A 714 14.09 11.66 -28.52
C VAL A 714 13.49 10.38 -27.95
N SER A 715 12.65 9.67 -28.72
CA SER A 715 11.90 8.49 -28.23
C SER A 715 12.57 7.14 -28.50
N ALA A 716 13.71 7.10 -29.20
CA ALA A 716 14.40 5.86 -29.57
C ALA A 716 15.93 6.02 -29.68
N HIS A 717 16.63 4.88 -29.77
CA HIS A 717 18.06 4.75 -30.00
C HIS A 717 18.31 3.95 -31.27
N VAL A 718 19.46 4.18 -31.91
CA VAL A 718 19.77 3.58 -33.21
C VAL A 718 21.13 2.91 -33.21
N SER A 719 21.31 1.92 -34.09
CA SER A 719 22.61 1.34 -34.44
C SER A 719 22.75 1.30 -35.96
N GLY A 720 23.97 1.43 -36.49
CA GLY A 720 24.23 1.44 -37.92
C GLY A 720 24.22 2.82 -38.60
N ILE A 721 23.78 3.85 -37.87
CA ILE A 721 23.60 5.22 -38.39
C ILE A 721 23.91 6.30 -37.35
N THR A 722 24.20 7.50 -37.84
CA THR A 722 24.20 8.77 -37.09
C THR A 722 23.17 9.73 -37.69
N VAL A 723 22.40 10.40 -36.84
CA VAL A 723 21.28 11.28 -37.17
C VAL A 723 21.54 12.67 -36.62
N ARG A 724 21.40 13.69 -37.46
CA ARG A 724 21.42 15.10 -37.08
C ARG A 724 20.03 15.68 -37.26
N TYR A 725 19.50 16.36 -36.26
CA TYR A 725 18.17 16.96 -36.33
C TYR A 725 18.13 18.36 -35.72
N ASP A 726 17.18 19.17 -36.14
CA ASP A 726 16.95 20.53 -35.68
C ASP A 726 15.58 20.59 -34.96
N PRO A 727 15.56 20.70 -33.61
CA PRO A 727 14.30 20.71 -32.85
C PRO A 727 13.44 21.95 -33.10
N THR A 728 13.99 23.00 -33.72
CA THR A 728 13.27 24.25 -34.02
C THR A 728 12.41 24.15 -35.28
N ARG A 729 12.64 23.14 -36.13
CA ARG A 729 11.85 22.89 -37.32
C ARG A 729 10.49 22.26 -36.99
N GLU A 730 9.56 22.42 -37.93
CA GLU A 730 8.26 21.78 -37.88
C GLU A 730 8.40 20.26 -37.76
N ARG A 731 7.51 19.65 -36.97
CA ARG A 731 7.47 18.19 -36.78
C ARG A 731 7.30 17.51 -38.15
N GLY A 732 8.11 16.49 -38.43
CA GLY A 732 8.14 15.84 -39.74
C GLY A 732 9.16 16.44 -40.71
N SER A 733 9.91 17.46 -40.30
CA SER A 733 11.01 18.04 -41.07
C SER A 733 12.21 18.43 -40.18
N ARG A 734 12.36 17.75 -39.04
CA ARG A 734 13.42 18.00 -38.06
C ARG A 734 14.72 17.31 -38.43
N VAL A 735 14.70 16.16 -39.09
CA VAL A 735 15.91 15.44 -39.50
C VAL A 735 16.62 16.22 -40.60
N VAL A 736 17.90 16.53 -40.38
CA VAL A 736 18.74 17.33 -41.28
C VAL A 736 19.67 16.44 -42.09
N SER A 737 20.28 15.43 -41.46
CA SER A 737 21.10 14.45 -42.16
C SER A 737 21.13 13.11 -41.44
N VAL A 738 21.30 12.05 -42.23
CA VAL A 738 21.54 10.69 -41.75
C VAL A 738 22.75 10.13 -42.47
N THR A 739 23.69 9.57 -41.72
CA THR A 739 24.94 8.99 -42.22
C THR A 739 25.04 7.54 -41.74
N LEU A 740 25.33 6.61 -42.64
CA LEU A 740 25.55 5.20 -42.31
C LEU A 740 26.92 5.01 -41.65
N ASP A 741 27.14 3.86 -40.98
CA ASP A 741 28.43 3.51 -40.36
C ASP A 741 29.62 3.53 -41.34
N ASP A 742 29.37 3.29 -42.64
CA ASP A 742 30.41 3.33 -43.68
C ASP A 742 30.75 4.77 -44.13
N GLY A 743 30.08 5.78 -43.57
CA GLY A 743 30.27 7.20 -43.87
C GLY A 743 29.44 7.74 -45.03
N SER A 744 28.70 6.88 -45.74
CA SER A 744 27.82 7.33 -46.83
C SER A 744 26.53 7.97 -46.31
N PRO A 745 25.95 8.96 -47.03
CA PRO A 745 24.65 9.51 -46.67
C PRO A 745 23.52 8.51 -46.95
N LEU A 746 22.45 8.57 -46.15
CA LEU A 746 21.23 7.81 -46.43
C LEU A 746 20.60 8.29 -47.75
N ASP A 747 20.48 7.39 -48.72
CA ASP A 747 19.80 7.67 -49.99
C ASP A 747 18.31 7.36 -49.84
N PRO A 748 17.40 8.32 -50.08
CA PRO A 748 15.96 8.12 -49.87
C PRO A 748 15.35 7.05 -50.78
N THR A 749 16.01 6.70 -51.88
CA THR A 749 15.52 5.76 -52.90
C THR A 749 16.03 4.33 -52.73
N LEU A 750 17.15 4.15 -52.01
CA LEU A 750 17.73 2.83 -51.77
C LEU A 750 17.01 2.10 -50.63
N ARG A 751 17.14 0.77 -50.62
CA ARG A 751 16.61 -0.12 -49.58
C ARG A 751 17.72 -0.53 -48.63
N TYR A 752 17.37 -0.62 -47.35
CA TYR A 752 18.26 -1.01 -46.27
C TYR A 752 17.60 -2.07 -45.41
N SER A 753 18.39 -3.05 -44.98
CA SER A 753 17.94 -4.04 -43.99
C SER A 753 17.87 -3.41 -42.60
N PHE A 754 16.76 -3.62 -41.91
CA PHE A 754 16.40 -2.92 -40.68
C PHE A 754 15.85 -3.91 -39.64
N THR A 755 16.25 -3.75 -38.37
CA THR A 755 15.73 -4.53 -37.24
C THR A 755 15.01 -3.65 -36.23
N VAL A 756 13.83 -4.11 -35.82
CA VAL A 756 13.09 -3.60 -34.67
C VAL A 756 12.57 -4.77 -33.83
N ASN A 757 12.04 -4.48 -32.66
CA ASN A 757 11.18 -5.43 -31.96
C ASN A 757 9.79 -5.53 -32.64
N ASP A 758 9.10 -6.65 -32.41
CA ASP A 758 7.77 -6.95 -32.93
C ASP A 758 6.72 -5.91 -32.52
N PHE A 759 6.78 -5.37 -31.31
CA PHE A 759 5.92 -4.26 -30.87
C PHE A 759 6.00 -3.06 -31.83
N LEU A 760 7.20 -2.61 -32.19
CA LEU A 760 7.38 -1.53 -33.17
C LEU A 760 6.99 -1.96 -34.59
N ALA A 761 7.31 -3.20 -34.99
CA ALA A 761 6.92 -3.73 -36.29
C ALA A 761 5.39 -3.75 -36.48
N GLU A 762 4.65 -3.96 -35.40
CA GLU A 762 3.18 -3.95 -35.37
C GLU A 762 2.58 -2.54 -35.18
N LEU A 763 3.37 -1.47 -35.29
CA LEU A 763 2.96 -0.06 -35.15
C LEU A 763 2.83 0.46 -33.71
N GLY A 764 3.39 -0.26 -32.73
CA GLY A 764 3.57 0.24 -31.36
C GLY A 764 4.32 1.58 -31.33
N ASP A 765 4.05 2.40 -30.32
CA ASP A 765 4.53 3.79 -30.19
C ASP A 765 4.15 4.71 -31.39
N GLY A 766 3.31 4.25 -32.32
CA GLY A 766 2.85 5.03 -33.48
C GLY A 766 3.86 5.15 -34.62
N PHE A 767 4.87 4.28 -34.70
CA PHE A 767 5.84 4.26 -35.81
C PHE A 767 5.24 3.70 -37.11
N ALA A 768 4.42 4.50 -37.79
CA ALA A 768 3.70 4.11 -39.00
C ALA A 768 4.59 3.53 -40.12
N ALA A 769 5.83 4.03 -40.25
CA ALA A 769 6.75 3.64 -41.31
C ALA A 769 7.09 2.14 -41.31
N PHE A 770 7.01 1.46 -40.17
CA PHE A 770 7.32 0.02 -40.09
C PHE A 770 6.23 -0.86 -40.72
N GLY A 771 4.98 -0.38 -40.78
CA GLY A 771 3.88 -1.09 -41.46
C GLY A 771 4.03 -1.15 -42.99
N GLU A 772 4.93 -0.34 -43.55
CA GLU A 772 5.24 -0.32 -44.98
C GLU A 772 6.50 -1.12 -45.35
N GLY A 773 7.13 -1.76 -44.34
CA GLY A 773 8.29 -2.61 -44.53
C GLY A 773 7.99 -3.78 -45.46
N THR A 774 8.97 -4.12 -46.30
CA THR A 774 8.91 -5.31 -47.17
C THR A 774 9.86 -6.38 -46.67
N ASN A 775 9.75 -7.61 -47.16
CA ASN A 775 10.62 -8.72 -46.75
C ASN A 775 10.66 -8.90 -45.22
N VAL A 776 9.48 -8.77 -44.59
CA VAL A 776 9.32 -8.88 -43.14
C VAL A 776 9.57 -10.33 -42.70
N VAL A 777 10.50 -10.51 -41.76
CA VAL A 777 10.83 -11.81 -41.17
C VAL A 777 10.72 -11.72 -39.66
N HIS A 778 9.81 -12.51 -39.09
CA HIS A 778 9.76 -12.76 -37.65
C HIS A 778 10.82 -13.80 -37.31
N THR A 779 11.91 -13.35 -36.67
CA THR A 779 13.10 -14.20 -36.48
C THR A 779 12.90 -15.31 -35.45
N GLY A 780 11.92 -15.14 -34.55
CA GLY A 780 11.73 -15.99 -33.36
C GLY A 780 12.78 -15.75 -32.27
N LEU A 781 13.69 -14.79 -32.44
CA LEU A 781 14.70 -14.44 -31.45
C LEU A 781 14.12 -13.43 -30.46
N ALA A 782 14.15 -13.75 -29.17
CA ALA A 782 13.83 -12.80 -28.12
C ALA A 782 14.88 -11.69 -28.05
N ASP A 783 14.44 -10.45 -27.85
CA ASP A 783 15.31 -9.28 -27.73
C ASP A 783 16.23 -9.35 -26.48
N LEU A 784 15.73 -9.93 -25.39
CA LEU A 784 16.50 -10.23 -24.19
C LEU A 784 17.62 -11.24 -24.46
N ASP A 785 17.34 -12.32 -25.19
CA ASP A 785 18.35 -13.32 -25.54
C ASP A 785 19.43 -12.73 -26.47
N ALA A 786 19.02 -11.87 -27.40
CA ALA A 786 19.95 -11.11 -28.25
C ALA A 786 20.88 -10.23 -27.40
N LEU A 787 20.34 -9.52 -26.39
CA LEU A 787 21.15 -8.74 -25.46
C LEU A 787 22.11 -9.60 -24.63
N ILE A 788 21.61 -10.70 -24.05
CA ILE A 788 22.43 -11.62 -23.24
C ILE A 788 23.61 -12.13 -24.05
N LEU A 789 23.36 -12.69 -25.24
CA LEU A 789 24.40 -13.24 -26.11
C LEU A 789 25.39 -12.17 -26.58
N TYR A 790 24.92 -10.95 -26.80
CA TYR A 790 25.79 -9.83 -27.16
C TYR A 790 26.72 -9.46 -26.00
N LEU A 791 26.19 -9.30 -24.79
CA LEU A 791 26.97 -8.97 -23.60
C LEU A 791 28.01 -10.05 -23.25
N GLU A 792 27.69 -11.33 -23.41
CA GLU A 792 28.61 -12.45 -23.19
C GLU A 792 29.81 -12.43 -24.16
N ARG A 793 29.66 -11.83 -25.34
CA ARG A 793 30.72 -11.75 -26.37
C ARG A 793 31.60 -10.51 -26.22
N LEU A 794 31.15 -9.49 -25.50
CA LEU A 794 31.92 -8.26 -25.30
C LEU A 794 33.07 -8.46 -24.31
N PRO A 795 34.20 -7.72 -24.49
CA PRO A 795 35.25 -7.66 -23.47
C PRO A 795 34.67 -7.23 -22.11
N GLN A 796 35.13 -7.89 -21.04
CA GLN A 796 34.70 -7.62 -19.67
C GLN A 796 35.75 -6.77 -18.93
N PRO A 797 35.35 -5.77 -18.13
CA PRO A 797 33.98 -5.29 -17.95
C PRO A 797 33.43 -4.61 -19.22
N VAL A 798 32.14 -4.80 -19.48
CA VAL A 798 31.45 -4.26 -20.65
C VAL A 798 31.54 -2.73 -20.63
N GLN A 799 31.99 -2.17 -21.75
CA GLN A 799 31.92 -0.74 -22.01
C GLN A 799 30.75 -0.46 -22.95
N ALA A 800 29.80 0.36 -22.48
CA ALA A 800 28.70 0.79 -23.32
C ALA A 800 29.18 1.71 -24.45
N PRO A 801 28.57 1.64 -25.64
CA PRO A 801 28.87 2.55 -26.74
C PRO A 801 28.61 4.02 -26.32
N PRO A 802 29.39 4.97 -26.86
CA PRO A 802 29.16 6.38 -26.57
C PRO A 802 27.80 6.86 -27.09
N VAL A 803 27.30 7.94 -26.50
CA VAL A 803 26.18 8.71 -27.05
C VAL A 803 26.66 9.53 -28.26
N GLY A 804 25.71 10.00 -29.06
CA GLY A 804 25.95 10.90 -30.17
C GLY A 804 25.50 10.37 -31.53
N ARG A 805 24.78 9.24 -31.55
CA ARG A 805 24.14 8.72 -32.76
C ARG A 805 22.90 9.52 -33.12
N ILE A 806 22.27 10.24 -32.18
CA ILE A 806 21.15 11.15 -32.47
C ILE A 806 21.42 12.50 -31.80
N GLN A 807 21.84 13.49 -32.60
CA GLN A 807 22.27 14.79 -32.07
C GLN A 807 21.45 15.94 -32.64
N ALA A 808 20.96 16.79 -31.72
CA ALA A 808 20.42 18.09 -32.08
C ALA A 808 21.54 18.99 -32.61
N ILE A 809 21.34 19.61 -33.78
CA ILE A 809 22.20 20.69 -34.26
C ILE A 809 21.80 21.98 -33.51
N ARG A 810 22.80 22.73 -33.05
CA ARG A 810 22.62 24.01 -32.37
C ARG A 810 22.49 25.15 -33.37
#